data_AF-A0A9N8HBM6-F1
#
_entry.id   AF-A0A9N8HBM6-F1
#
_cell.length_a   1.000
_cell.length_b   1.000
_cell.length_c   1.000
_cell.angle_alpha   90.00
_cell.angle_beta   90.00
_cell.angle_gamma   90.00
#
_symmetry.space_group_name_H-M   'P 1'
#
loop_
_entity.id
_entity.type
_entity.pdbx_description
1 polymer ?
#
loop_
_entity_poly.entity_id
_entity_poly.type
_entity_poly.pdbx_seq_one_letter_code
_entity_poly.pdbx_strand_id
1 'polypeptide(L)'
;MSSGNPSGIPPPIVRRPIAFGQLVIAHNAAARNAMIAMAPTRPVAQHQVPAVQPEPAKKKRASFKRTTRSNAEWRAELLGIYAGRFPDPKGISLRSYVGVDHYKRVQYVWKQLSLEQSLLDGINPANPVLVATINERFPVIDRVNENQTTKQRNRTNPTNEMRTNADWRKLLLNIYEFLLSAKANQRRESVHSYCAKVLQSTSQYRRIQDVWKEVGFCSLFELGACFSDNRLKQALDAKFPETETTEQTMELDAPARRRRDLSVSSNSYFNQDEEAVLCESVAAFAKLGYPMNKNNLKAYADAFMAAEGLMTDANGGISMDTIERIYKEGRMKAKANVNPIDPKRASQADPQVLNAFFHQLDAWIKIAHEVNPEVWPEDRYANVPPSRIYNTDEQGPNPTALRNPVLIPEEMVTNLSRLFQNTREGDGKMQFHYSVANIVRADGAQCHPHESVEGAPAPYVIISDGSSSNDLDNMEKADRDKALANQSESNTRIQLNAAVLEGWFDEFEVGSKDDIVNKFGFQVRTTPTGSMLKRTFYDFILHFTKQLPHDQGPNGIGVVLFLDWHCSRECPQSLILAFLKYNILIFVLPSKTSIWAQPCDNGKNELTAKDIAHAAHNLGLFVGSALDYRDANRVFRAGLEANCVQQNDELRRTGSNAAATSFAKTGLYPMSYENEGWNNAFQTFNKLNQLVKQKKQESGEKIPTIVWVTKPRPIDEREPLSEAEEESIRSFLSKDDFLLGTDSSDAVSETTEAIDLPLLFLAVAIGDHLLGVYAEDENRDIDNPPTATHDYEEAALKLVQFVGVTKDNRVDTNCTLTEEEIARDKLRTRLSVLKFGEAITLRKKETNRHGEHLTIKLMKQHVSRFLVLDNQRRQSRNLVTMTARDLIENYFDNSDDETYTLTKKDKRKHQKKARVARKRLNMSMCDEAKERADMQRLERNVSLITERLSTKRSRFASKLATLMEEEELDMEQLYLDFEGVVFEPYADTISVTRGEVSKDISVTRVGTDTTAVGHLMETVLTKLMLDLKSKGPDKKKRKRRRGAGQATNLGKSGLSVGILIQRQNKMEEVKSLQKEEKSLVDAVKRAKLLLAQAKEIVDSQELKDSFWKWDIVKGKKREILARLCGVYKSSNNAAEVAASLKSLQLTKESVLAKIKALAESIAAKERTIAPVVAERREREDFLLCTAAHAESEKEDDDVEEEE
;
A
#
# COMPACT_ATOMS: atom_id res chain seq x y z
N MET A 1 53.74 45.24 -48.63
CA MET A 1 54.67 45.07 -47.49
C MET A 1 53.97 44.10 -46.54
N SER A 2 54.22 42.80 -46.60
CA SER A 2 55.41 42.04 -46.15
C SER A 2 55.37 41.72 -44.65
N SER A 3 55.58 40.49 -44.17
CA SER A 3 55.63 39.14 -44.81
C SER A 3 55.95 38.11 -43.73
N GLY A 4 55.33 36.92 -43.73
CA GLY A 4 55.82 35.78 -42.94
C GLY A 4 54.76 34.81 -42.43
N ASN A 5 54.71 33.63 -43.04
CA ASN A 5 54.17 32.39 -42.44
C ASN A 5 55.39 31.47 -42.21
N PRO A 6 55.39 30.58 -41.21
CA PRO A 6 55.13 29.17 -41.57
C PRO A 6 54.39 28.33 -40.50
N SER A 7 54.03 27.13 -40.92
CA SER A 7 53.29 26.11 -40.15
C SER A 7 54.13 25.30 -39.17
N GLY A 8 53.46 24.64 -38.21
CA GLY A 8 54.07 23.62 -37.33
C GLY A 8 53.04 22.80 -36.56
N ILE A 9 52.82 21.54 -36.96
CA ILE A 9 51.93 20.59 -36.27
C ILE A 9 52.77 19.67 -35.36
N PRO A 10 52.45 19.52 -34.06
CA PRO A 10 53.00 18.47 -33.20
C PRO A 10 52.18 17.16 -33.30
N PRO A 11 52.82 15.97 -33.32
CA PRO A 11 52.13 14.68 -33.53
C PRO A 11 51.56 14.06 -32.24
N PRO A 12 50.59 13.12 -32.34
CA PRO A 12 49.97 12.45 -31.19
C PRO A 12 50.91 11.42 -30.51
N ILE A 13 50.84 11.36 -29.17
CA ILE A 13 51.67 10.44 -28.36
C ILE A 13 51.03 9.05 -28.30
N VAL A 14 51.56 8.10 -29.10
CA VAL A 14 51.23 6.67 -29.01
C VAL A 14 51.96 6.03 -27.82
N ARG A 15 51.24 5.26 -26.99
CA ARG A 15 51.83 4.37 -25.96
C ARG A 15 51.26 2.96 -25.97
N ARG A 16 52.06 2.02 -26.46
CA ARG A 16 52.01 0.55 -26.22
C ARG A 16 53.48 0.01 -26.24
N PRO A 17 53.78 -1.28 -26.04
CA PRO A 17 53.89 -1.83 -24.69
C PRO A 17 55.16 -2.72 -24.48
N ILE A 18 55.86 -2.59 -23.34
CA ILE A 18 56.95 -3.52 -23.00
C ILE A 18 56.84 -3.97 -21.53
N ALA A 19 57.03 -5.27 -21.31
CA ALA A 19 57.14 -5.90 -20.00
C ALA A 19 58.55 -6.46 -19.79
N PHE A 20 59.00 -6.53 -18.54
CA PHE A 20 60.16 -7.34 -18.12
C PHE A 20 59.98 -7.77 -16.65
N GLY A 21 60.74 -8.76 -16.19
CA GLY A 21 60.65 -9.25 -14.82
C GLY A 21 61.90 -9.95 -14.30
N GLN A 22 61.91 -10.11 -12.96
CA GLN A 22 62.82 -10.92 -12.14
C GLN A 22 64.32 -10.61 -12.17
N LEU A 23 64.84 -10.15 -11.03
CA LEU A 23 66.01 -10.77 -10.38
C LEU A 23 65.75 -10.92 -8.87
N VAL A 24 66.67 -11.54 -8.11
CA VAL A 24 66.35 -12.26 -6.86
C VAL A 24 67.39 -12.00 -5.75
N ILE A 25 67.02 -12.39 -4.51
CA ILE A 25 67.85 -12.65 -3.31
C ILE A 25 67.96 -11.49 -2.29
N ALA A 26 67.24 -11.61 -1.17
CA ALA A 26 67.82 -11.62 0.19
C ALA A 26 66.81 -12.09 1.26
N HIS A 27 67.34 -12.71 2.32
CA HIS A 27 66.66 -13.01 3.59
C HIS A 27 66.46 -11.70 4.42
N ASN A 28 65.71 -11.62 5.53
CA ASN A 28 65.24 -12.66 6.47
C ASN A 28 63.98 -12.23 7.24
N ALA A 29 63.39 -13.13 8.05
CA ALA A 29 62.32 -12.79 9.00
C ALA A 29 62.71 -13.13 10.45
N ALA A 30 62.49 -12.22 11.42
CA ALA A 30 62.59 -12.53 12.84
C ALA A 30 61.84 -11.54 13.78
N ALA A 31 61.07 -12.14 14.70
CA ALA A 31 60.87 -11.83 16.12
C ALA A 31 60.68 -10.39 16.67
N ARG A 32 59.71 -10.29 17.59
CA ARG A 32 59.63 -9.29 18.68
C ARG A 32 60.82 -9.45 19.66
N ASN A 33 61.31 -8.35 20.24
CA ASN A 33 61.31 -8.06 21.70
C ASN A 33 62.33 -6.98 22.11
N ALA A 34 61.96 -6.15 23.12
CA ALA A 34 62.85 -5.34 23.98
C ALA A 34 63.65 -4.19 23.30
N MET A 35 64.16 -3.14 23.97
CA MET A 35 63.82 -2.49 25.26
C MET A 35 64.45 -1.07 25.35
N ILE A 36 63.78 -0.15 26.08
CA ILE A 36 64.36 0.93 26.93
C ILE A 36 65.18 2.10 26.30
N ALA A 37 64.72 3.33 26.61
CA ALA A 37 65.45 4.63 26.64
C ALA A 37 65.99 5.21 25.29
N MET A 38 66.28 6.52 25.15
CA MET A 38 66.38 7.64 26.10
C MET A 38 65.58 8.91 25.66
N ALA A 39 65.42 9.85 26.60
CA ALA A 39 65.06 11.26 26.43
C ALA A 39 66.19 12.12 27.08
N PRO A 40 66.12 13.46 27.31
CA PRO A 40 65.08 14.45 26.97
C PRO A 40 65.60 15.83 26.46
N THR A 41 64.69 16.77 26.15
CA THR A 41 64.83 18.20 26.56
C THR A 41 63.46 18.91 26.69
N ARG A 42 63.43 20.09 27.32
CA ARG A 42 62.28 20.91 27.80
C ARG A 42 62.57 22.41 27.50
N PRO A 43 61.77 23.43 27.92
CA PRO A 43 60.35 23.53 28.37
C PRO A 43 59.56 24.47 27.38
N VAL A 44 58.42 25.16 27.60
CA VAL A 44 57.69 25.84 28.71
C VAL A 44 56.18 25.85 28.34
N ALA A 45 55.24 25.27 29.11
CA ALA A 45 54.43 25.84 30.23
C ALA A 45 53.40 26.93 29.80
N GLN A 46 52.18 27.07 30.39
CA GLN A 46 51.43 26.26 31.37
C GLN A 46 49.98 26.80 31.53
N HIS A 47 48.95 25.95 31.68
CA HIS A 47 47.74 26.21 32.53
C HIS A 47 46.95 24.92 32.77
N GLN A 48 46.07 24.88 33.79
CA GLN A 48 45.52 23.64 34.38
C GLN A 48 44.01 23.70 34.67
N VAL A 49 43.30 22.59 34.43
CA VAL A 49 41.97 22.21 34.98
C VAL A 49 42.00 20.67 35.18
N PRO A 50 41.41 20.06 36.23
CA PRO A 50 41.88 18.77 36.76
C PRO A 50 41.25 17.50 36.15
N ALA A 51 41.84 16.35 36.49
CA ALA A 51 41.54 15.02 35.93
C ALA A 51 40.55 14.17 36.76
N VAL A 52 39.96 13.16 36.11
CA VAL A 52 39.13 12.08 36.70
C VAL A 52 39.74 10.71 36.33
N GLN A 53 39.48 9.68 37.15
CA GLN A 53 40.11 8.35 37.08
C GLN A 53 39.64 7.45 35.90
N PRO A 54 40.44 6.44 35.48
CA PRO A 54 40.22 5.68 34.24
C PRO A 54 39.22 4.51 34.30
N GLU A 55 38.65 4.13 33.14
CA GLU A 55 37.79 2.95 32.96
C GLU A 55 38.54 1.60 33.12
N PRO A 56 37.89 0.57 33.69
CA PRO A 56 38.34 -0.82 33.58
C PRO A 56 37.69 -1.59 32.39
N ALA A 57 38.52 -2.01 31.44
CA ALA A 57 38.37 -3.13 30.48
C ALA A 57 36.94 -3.63 30.10
N LYS A 58 36.51 -3.27 28.89
CA LYS A 58 35.25 -3.75 28.25
C LYS A 58 35.29 -5.27 27.95
N LYS A 59 34.57 -6.09 28.72
CA LYS A 59 34.26 -7.50 28.37
C LYS A 59 33.15 -7.57 27.31
N LYS A 60 33.36 -8.38 26.27
CA LYS A 60 32.36 -8.61 25.20
C LYS A 60 31.10 -9.29 25.76
N ARG A 61 29.92 -8.75 25.46
CA ARG A 61 28.62 -9.41 25.68
C ARG A 61 28.19 -10.17 24.43
N ALA A 62 27.71 -11.40 24.60
CA ALA A 62 26.98 -12.12 23.57
C ALA A 62 25.48 -11.78 23.64
N SER A 63 24.80 -11.74 22.49
CA SER A 63 23.36 -11.46 22.41
C SER A 63 22.54 -12.72 22.72
N PHE A 64 21.75 -12.66 23.79
CA PHE A 64 20.77 -13.71 24.13
C PHE A 64 19.37 -13.32 23.66
N LYS A 65 18.62 -14.31 23.15
CA LYS A 65 17.20 -14.13 22.78
C LYS A 65 16.33 -14.06 24.04
N ARG A 66 15.33 -13.18 24.04
CA ARG A 66 14.32 -13.11 25.11
C ARG A 66 13.41 -14.34 25.05
N THR A 67 13.30 -15.09 26.14
CA THR A 67 12.35 -16.19 26.35
C THR A 67 11.30 -15.79 27.38
N THR A 68 10.04 -16.15 27.16
CA THR A 68 8.94 -15.95 28.12
C THR A 68 8.94 -17.04 29.19
N ARG A 69 8.83 -16.64 30.47
CA ARG A 69 8.66 -17.56 31.61
C ARG A 69 7.20 -17.99 31.79
N SER A 70 7.01 -19.25 32.17
CA SER A 70 5.74 -19.86 32.56
C SER A 70 5.30 -19.48 33.98
N ASN A 71 4.02 -19.71 34.33
CA ASN A 71 3.49 -19.43 35.67
C ASN A 71 4.25 -20.18 36.78
N ALA A 72 4.75 -21.39 36.52
CA ALA A 72 5.55 -22.15 37.49
C ALA A 72 6.91 -21.48 37.76
N GLU A 73 7.57 -20.96 36.72
CA GLU A 73 8.82 -20.21 36.85
C GLU A 73 8.60 -18.85 37.53
N TRP A 74 7.46 -18.19 37.32
CA TRP A 74 7.08 -16.97 38.05
C TRP A 74 6.84 -17.24 39.54
N ARG A 75 6.10 -18.31 39.90
CA ARG A 75 5.95 -18.74 41.30
C ARG A 75 7.31 -19.01 41.95
N ALA A 76 8.16 -19.80 41.30
CA ALA A 76 9.46 -20.18 41.81
C ALA A 76 10.42 -18.99 41.98
N GLU A 77 10.40 -18.02 41.05
CA GLU A 77 11.22 -16.80 41.14
C GLU A 77 10.74 -15.88 42.27
N LEU A 78 9.44 -15.63 42.40
CA LEU A 78 8.88 -14.78 43.45
C LEU A 78 9.09 -15.39 44.85
N LEU A 79 8.76 -16.68 45.02
CA LEU A 79 8.99 -17.39 46.27
C LEU A 79 10.48 -17.55 46.58
N GLY A 80 11.34 -17.71 45.58
CA GLY A 80 12.79 -17.77 45.76
C GLY A 80 13.38 -16.44 46.26
N ILE A 81 12.98 -15.31 45.67
CA ILE A 81 13.40 -13.97 46.10
C ILE A 81 12.88 -13.66 47.51
N TYR A 82 11.65 -14.07 47.83
CA TYR A 82 11.05 -13.86 49.16
C TYR A 82 11.66 -14.78 50.24
N ALA A 83 11.94 -16.04 49.91
CA ALA A 83 12.53 -17.01 50.83
C ALA A 83 14.02 -16.75 51.09
N GLY A 84 14.74 -16.14 50.14
CA GLY A 84 16.13 -15.70 50.29
C GLY A 84 16.32 -14.47 51.20
N ARG A 85 15.56 -14.40 52.31
CA ARG A 85 15.45 -13.31 53.29
C ARG A 85 16.67 -12.37 53.33
N PHE A 86 16.48 -11.15 52.81
CA PHE A 86 17.43 -10.04 52.93
C PHE A 86 17.80 -9.76 54.41
N PRO A 87 19.09 -9.79 54.78
CA PRO A 87 19.53 -9.49 56.14
C PRO A 87 20.67 -8.44 56.18
N ASP A 88 20.51 -7.29 55.51
CA ASP A 88 21.39 -6.12 55.73
C ASP A 88 20.62 -4.80 55.50
N PRO A 89 20.56 -3.88 56.50
CA PRO A 89 20.02 -2.53 56.30
C PRO A 89 20.87 -1.63 55.36
N LYS A 90 21.99 -2.10 54.81
CA LYS A 90 22.91 -1.32 53.94
C LYS A 90 22.61 -1.40 52.43
N GLY A 91 21.34 -1.54 52.05
CA GLY A 91 20.85 -0.98 50.78
C GLY A 91 21.17 -1.71 49.47
N ILE A 92 21.32 -3.05 49.49
CA ILE A 92 21.40 -3.82 48.24
C ILE A 92 20.02 -3.82 47.54
N SER A 93 19.92 -3.11 46.41
CA SER A 93 18.67 -3.04 45.63
C SER A 93 18.30 -4.39 44.99
N LEU A 94 17.00 -4.71 45.00
CA LEU A 94 16.35 -5.81 44.26
C LEU A 94 16.76 -5.87 42.76
N ARG A 95 17.22 -4.75 42.19
CA ARG A 95 17.78 -4.64 40.83
C ARG A 95 19.03 -5.51 40.60
N SER A 96 19.75 -5.88 41.66
CA SER A 96 20.92 -6.76 41.60
C SER A 96 20.56 -8.24 41.35
N TYR A 97 19.50 -8.74 42.00
CA TYR A 97 19.14 -10.16 42.00
C TYR A 97 18.48 -10.64 40.70
N VAL A 98 17.57 -9.84 40.13
CA VAL A 98 16.73 -10.26 38.99
C VAL A 98 17.35 -9.92 37.63
N GLY A 99 18.42 -9.11 37.62
CA GLY A 99 18.98 -8.51 36.40
C GLY A 99 18.16 -7.35 35.85
N VAL A 100 18.83 -6.46 35.11
CA VAL A 100 18.30 -5.13 34.74
C VAL A 100 17.02 -5.21 33.89
N ASP A 101 16.94 -6.18 32.97
CA ASP A 101 15.81 -6.32 32.02
C ASP A 101 14.54 -6.89 32.65
N HIS A 102 14.65 -7.67 33.73
CA HIS A 102 13.51 -8.29 34.42
C HIS A 102 13.07 -7.52 35.68
N TYR A 103 13.98 -6.72 36.27
CA TYR A 103 13.73 -5.93 37.48
C TYR A 103 12.39 -5.19 37.47
N LYS A 104 12.08 -4.39 36.43
CA LYS A 104 10.82 -3.63 36.35
C LYS A 104 9.57 -4.53 36.41
N ARG A 105 9.64 -5.73 35.85
CA ARG A 105 8.49 -6.66 35.76
C ARG A 105 8.29 -7.42 37.06
N VAL A 106 9.37 -7.85 37.72
CA VAL A 106 9.27 -8.38 39.10
C VAL A 106 8.83 -7.28 40.06
N GLN A 107 9.41 -6.07 40.01
CA GLN A 107 9.02 -4.95 40.89
C GLN A 107 7.52 -4.61 40.77
N TYR A 108 6.96 -4.61 39.56
CA TYR A 108 5.52 -4.40 39.35
C TYR A 108 4.67 -5.50 40.01
N VAL A 109 5.01 -6.76 39.81
CA VAL A 109 4.29 -7.90 40.42
C VAL A 109 4.46 -7.92 41.95
N TRP A 110 5.65 -7.63 42.44
CA TRP A 110 6.00 -7.54 43.86
C TRP A 110 5.15 -6.49 44.57
N LYS A 111 4.95 -5.33 43.93
CA LYS A 111 4.08 -4.26 44.42
C LYS A 111 2.60 -4.62 44.31
N GLN A 112 2.15 -5.27 43.22
CA GLN A 112 0.76 -5.72 43.09
C GLN A 112 0.35 -6.75 44.15
N LEU A 113 1.27 -7.64 44.54
CA LEU A 113 1.04 -8.68 45.55
C LEU A 113 1.41 -8.23 46.97
N SER A 114 1.70 -6.94 47.17
CA SER A 114 2.09 -6.33 48.47
C SER A 114 3.23 -7.06 49.21
N LEU A 115 4.08 -7.78 48.48
CA LEU A 115 5.13 -8.64 49.06
C LEU A 115 6.16 -7.86 49.88
N GLU A 116 6.35 -6.58 49.55
CA GLU A 116 7.19 -5.63 50.29
C GLU A 116 6.65 -5.39 51.71
N GLN A 117 5.32 -5.19 51.85
CA GLN A 117 4.69 -5.04 53.16
C GLN A 117 4.71 -6.37 53.93
N SER A 118 4.34 -7.48 53.29
CA SER A 118 4.37 -8.79 53.95
C SER A 118 5.77 -9.16 54.46
N LEU A 119 6.83 -8.78 53.75
CA LEU A 119 8.21 -9.02 54.17
C LEU A 119 8.59 -8.15 55.39
N LEU A 120 8.14 -6.88 55.43
CA LEU A 120 8.30 -5.98 56.58
C LEU A 120 7.52 -6.46 57.81
N ASP A 121 6.32 -7.02 57.60
CA ASP A 121 5.49 -7.67 58.63
C ASP A 121 6.07 -9.01 59.12
N GLY A 122 7.25 -9.41 58.62
CA GLY A 122 7.96 -10.63 59.01
C GLY A 122 7.32 -11.93 58.52
N ILE A 123 6.30 -11.86 57.66
CA ILE A 123 5.51 -13.01 57.19
C ILE A 123 6.44 -14.06 56.56
N ASN A 124 6.25 -15.32 56.95
CA ASN A 124 7.07 -16.43 56.50
C ASN A 124 6.83 -16.69 54.99
N PRO A 125 7.86 -16.94 54.15
CA PRO A 125 7.68 -17.41 52.76
C PRO A 125 6.71 -18.60 52.60
N ALA A 126 6.63 -19.47 53.62
CA ALA A 126 5.71 -20.61 53.66
C ALA A 126 4.33 -20.28 54.29
N ASN A 127 4.01 -19.01 54.53
CA ASN A 127 2.69 -18.61 55.03
C ASN A 127 1.60 -18.98 54.00
N PRO A 128 0.53 -19.70 54.38
CA PRO A 128 -0.45 -20.21 53.44
C PRO A 128 -1.25 -19.11 52.73
N VAL A 129 -1.43 -17.93 53.35
CA VAL A 129 -2.10 -16.78 52.71
C VAL A 129 -1.19 -16.18 51.63
N LEU A 130 0.09 -15.92 51.96
CA LEU A 130 1.08 -15.40 51.01
C LEU A 130 1.25 -16.34 49.80
N VAL A 131 1.36 -17.64 50.07
CA VAL A 131 1.45 -18.69 49.06
C VAL A 131 0.15 -18.77 48.25
N ALA A 132 -1.03 -18.63 48.86
CA ALA A 132 -2.31 -18.59 48.15
C ALA A 132 -2.40 -17.38 47.21
N THR A 133 -2.06 -16.17 47.66
CA THR A 133 -2.09 -14.94 46.84
C THR A 133 -1.11 -15.00 45.66
N ILE A 134 0.10 -15.56 45.84
CA ILE A 134 1.02 -15.83 44.74
C ILE A 134 0.48 -16.92 43.80
N ASN A 135 -0.14 -17.96 44.35
CA ASN A 135 -0.70 -19.07 43.56
C ASN A 135 -1.93 -18.67 42.73
N GLU A 136 -2.78 -17.80 43.27
CA GLU A 136 -3.96 -17.20 42.63
C GLU A 136 -3.55 -16.28 41.48
N ARG A 137 -2.50 -15.47 41.66
CA ARG A 137 -1.99 -14.60 40.60
C ARG A 137 -1.33 -15.36 39.45
N PHE A 138 -0.72 -16.51 39.75
CA PHE A 138 0.00 -17.35 38.78
C PHE A 138 -0.49 -18.81 38.84
N PRO A 139 -1.73 -19.12 38.40
CA PRO A 139 -2.28 -20.46 38.50
C PRO A 139 -1.42 -21.48 37.74
N VAL A 140 -0.96 -22.50 38.46
CA VAL A 140 -0.36 -23.73 37.89
C VAL A 140 -1.46 -24.78 37.93
N ILE A 141 -1.79 -25.34 36.78
CA ILE A 141 -2.82 -26.37 36.62
C ILE A 141 -2.12 -27.73 36.73
N ASP A 142 -2.28 -28.42 37.87
CA ASP A 142 -1.69 -29.73 38.11
C ASP A 142 -2.38 -30.81 37.26
N ARG A 143 -1.71 -31.21 36.17
CA ARG A 143 -2.23 -32.12 35.12
C ARG A 143 -2.44 -33.58 35.54
N VAL A 144 -2.47 -33.88 36.84
CA VAL A 144 -2.42 -35.26 37.37
C VAL A 144 -3.82 -35.87 37.55
N ASN A 145 -4.75 -35.19 38.22
CA ASN A 145 -6.01 -35.80 38.69
C ASN A 145 -7.23 -35.64 37.75
N GLU A 146 -7.11 -34.96 36.60
CA GLU A 146 -8.21 -34.75 35.65
C GLU A 146 -8.34 -35.87 34.59
N ASN A 147 -7.85 -37.08 34.91
CA ASN A 147 -7.62 -38.14 33.91
C ASN A 147 -8.61 -39.32 33.92
N GLN A 148 -9.51 -39.47 34.90
CA GLN A 148 -10.32 -40.69 35.03
C GLN A 148 -11.85 -40.56 35.04
N THR A 149 -12.46 -39.38 35.28
CA THR A 149 -13.94 -39.28 35.41
C THR A 149 -14.64 -38.29 34.47
N THR A 150 -13.95 -37.31 33.89
CA THR A 150 -14.57 -36.30 32.98
C THR A 150 -14.24 -36.48 31.49
N LYS A 151 -13.43 -37.48 31.11
CA LYS A 151 -12.97 -37.69 29.71
C LYS A 151 -13.89 -38.54 28.82
N GLN A 152 -15.20 -38.58 29.11
CA GLN A 152 -16.17 -39.35 28.31
C GLN A 152 -17.30 -38.54 27.67
N ARG A 153 -17.34 -37.21 27.86
CA ARG A 153 -18.21 -36.31 27.06
C ARG A 153 -17.43 -35.07 26.60
N ASN A 154 -17.81 -34.57 25.42
CA ASN A 154 -17.38 -33.31 24.81
C ASN A 154 -15.86 -33.15 24.57
N ARG A 155 -15.32 -34.02 23.70
CA ARG A 155 -14.33 -33.58 22.70
C ARG A 155 -15.01 -33.47 21.34
N THR A 156 -15.25 -32.25 20.88
CA THR A 156 -15.33 -31.99 19.43
C THR A 156 -13.93 -32.25 18.86
N ASN A 157 -13.81 -33.28 18.02
CA ASN A 157 -12.57 -33.49 17.27
C ASN A 157 -12.40 -32.33 16.27
N PRO A 158 -11.16 -31.92 15.93
CA PRO A 158 -10.95 -31.28 14.63
C PRO A 158 -11.50 -32.23 13.56
N THR A 159 -12.19 -31.69 12.56
CA THR A 159 -12.91 -32.46 11.56
C THR A 159 -11.99 -33.46 10.86
N ASN A 160 -12.08 -34.72 11.27
CA ASN A 160 -11.51 -35.84 10.52
C ASN A 160 -12.36 -36.03 9.26
N GLU A 161 -12.11 -35.22 8.24
CA GLU A 161 -12.61 -35.47 6.90
C GLU A 161 -12.27 -36.92 6.54
N MET A 162 -13.30 -37.75 6.38
CA MET A 162 -13.11 -39.11 5.95
C MET A 162 -12.71 -39.08 4.48
N ARG A 163 -11.38 -39.14 4.23
CA ARG A 163 -10.79 -39.47 2.93
C ARG A 163 -11.70 -40.47 2.22
N THR A 164 -12.21 -40.09 1.04
CA THR A 164 -13.10 -40.93 0.24
C THR A 164 -12.37 -42.19 -0.24
N ASN A 165 -13.09 -43.16 -0.80
CA ASN A 165 -12.46 -44.31 -1.47
C ASN A 165 -11.47 -43.86 -2.55
N ALA A 166 -11.79 -42.78 -3.30
CA ALA A 166 -10.89 -42.19 -4.28
C ALA A 166 -9.62 -41.60 -3.64
N ASP A 167 -9.74 -40.90 -2.51
CA ASP A 167 -8.59 -40.34 -1.77
C ASP A 167 -7.69 -41.42 -1.18
N TRP A 168 -8.27 -42.52 -0.68
CA TRP A 168 -7.50 -43.68 -0.21
C TRP A 168 -6.76 -44.37 -1.34
N ARG A 169 -7.44 -44.66 -2.47
CA ARG A 169 -6.78 -45.22 -3.67
C ARG A 169 -5.62 -44.33 -4.12
N LYS A 170 -5.86 -43.02 -4.27
CA LYS A 170 -4.84 -42.03 -4.69
C LYS A 170 -3.66 -41.95 -3.71
N LEU A 171 -3.93 -41.95 -2.41
CA LEU A 171 -2.89 -41.93 -1.37
C LEU A 171 -2.02 -43.19 -1.40
N LEU A 172 -2.65 -44.37 -1.43
CA LEU A 172 -1.95 -45.66 -1.39
C LEU A 172 -1.10 -45.89 -2.65
N LEU A 173 -1.62 -45.51 -3.83
CA LEU A 173 -0.89 -45.56 -5.10
C LEU A 173 0.34 -44.64 -5.08
N ASN A 174 0.22 -43.40 -4.57
CA ASN A 174 1.36 -42.48 -4.46
C ASN A 174 2.45 -43.00 -3.51
N ILE A 175 2.07 -43.64 -2.39
CA ILE A 175 3.03 -44.28 -1.48
C ILE A 175 3.71 -45.46 -2.18
N TYR A 176 2.98 -46.26 -2.96
CA TYR A 176 3.51 -47.40 -3.69
C TYR A 176 4.49 -46.99 -4.80
N GLU A 177 4.19 -45.93 -5.56
CA GLU A 177 5.11 -45.39 -6.56
C GLU A 177 6.38 -44.79 -5.92
N PHE A 178 6.26 -44.08 -4.78
CA PHE A 178 7.40 -43.58 -4.02
C PHE A 178 8.32 -44.71 -3.54
N LEU A 179 7.75 -45.79 -2.99
CA LEU A 179 8.53 -46.93 -2.51
C LEU A 179 9.14 -47.75 -3.65
N LEU A 180 8.44 -47.92 -4.79
CA LEU A 180 9.03 -48.54 -5.98
C LEU A 180 10.19 -47.71 -6.52
N SER A 181 10.02 -46.38 -6.58
CA SER A 181 11.08 -45.45 -6.98
C SER A 181 12.28 -45.52 -6.04
N ALA A 182 12.06 -45.66 -4.73
CA ALA A 182 13.12 -45.86 -3.76
C ALA A 182 13.87 -47.19 -3.98
N LYS A 183 13.12 -48.32 -4.10
CA LYS A 183 13.66 -49.67 -4.35
C LYS A 183 14.50 -49.72 -5.64
N ALA A 184 14.00 -49.12 -6.72
CA ALA A 184 14.73 -49.00 -7.99
C ALA A 184 16.02 -48.17 -7.90
N ASN A 185 16.05 -47.15 -7.02
CA ASN A 185 17.24 -46.33 -6.74
C ASN A 185 18.08 -46.84 -5.54
N GLN A 186 17.85 -48.09 -5.09
CA GLN A 186 18.53 -48.72 -3.95
C GLN A 186 18.41 -47.95 -2.60
N ARG A 187 17.39 -47.10 -2.45
CA ARG A 187 17.15 -46.31 -1.23
C ARG A 187 16.23 -47.04 -0.26
N ARG A 188 16.60 -47.06 1.02
CA ARG A 188 15.76 -47.56 2.12
C ARG A 188 14.76 -46.48 2.55
N GLU A 189 13.61 -46.43 1.88
CA GLU A 189 12.45 -45.61 2.25
C GLU A 189 11.32 -46.51 2.80
N SER A 190 10.35 -45.93 3.50
CA SER A 190 9.21 -46.65 4.09
C SER A 190 7.94 -45.78 4.13
N VAL A 191 6.80 -46.36 4.50
CA VAL A 191 5.55 -45.60 4.69
C VAL A 191 5.75 -44.45 5.70
N HIS A 192 6.55 -44.68 6.75
CA HIS A 192 6.92 -43.64 7.71
C HIS A 192 7.70 -42.49 7.06
N SER A 193 8.68 -42.79 6.20
CA SER A 193 9.45 -41.74 5.54
C SER A 193 8.64 -40.98 4.48
N TYR A 194 7.65 -41.60 3.84
CA TYR A 194 6.66 -40.88 3.02
C TYR A 194 5.81 -39.92 3.87
N CYS A 195 5.24 -40.40 4.98
CA CYS A 195 4.44 -39.56 5.88
C CYS A 195 5.24 -38.37 6.44
N ALA A 196 6.52 -38.57 6.76
CA ALA A 196 7.41 -37.52 7.25
C ALA A 196 7.86 -36.53 6.15
N LYS A 197 8.25 -37.03 4.96
CA LYS A 197 8.85 -36.20 3.88
C LYS A 197 7.82 -35.55 2.96
N VAL A 198 6.70 -36.23 2.68
CA VAL A 198 5.72 -35.83 1.66
C VAL A 198 4.45 -35.27 2.28
N LEU A 199 3.92 -35.93 3.32
CA LEU A 199 2.71 -35.46 4.02
C LEU A 199 3.01 -34.49 5.17
N GLN A 200 4.30 -34.31 5.52
CA GLN A 200 4.77 -33.52 6.68
C GLN A 200 4.05 -33.86 8.00
N SER A 201 3.54 -35.09 8.12
CA SER A 201 2.59 -35.50 9.16
C SER A 201 2.90 -36.91 9.66
N THR A 202 3.72 -36.99 10.71
CA THR A 202 4.05 -38.24 11.40
C THR A 202 2.88 -38.82 12.19
N SER A 203 1.87 -38.02 12.54
CA SER A 203 0.65 -38.48 13.22
C SER A 203 -0.24 -39.35 12.33
N GLN A 204 -0.30 -39.09 11.02
CA GLN A 204 -1.05 -39.94 10.08
C GLN A 204 -0.39 -41.31 9.82
N TYR A 205 0.88 -41.49 10.19
CA TYR A 205 1.66 -42.70 9.88
C TYR A 205 0.96 -43.99 10.30
N ARG A 206 0.47 -44.11 11.55
CA ARG A 206 -0.15 -45.35 12.04
C ARG A 206 -1.34 -45.77 11.18
N ARG A 207 -2.34 -44.89 11.04
CA ARG A 207 -3.56 -45.15 10.25
C ARG A 207 -3.24 -45.52 8.79
N ILE A 208 -2.25 -44.87 8.17
CA ILE A 208 -1.82 -45.18 6.80
C ILE A 208 -1.09 -46.53 6.76
N GLN A 209 -0.22 -46.82 7.72
CA GLN A 209 0.52 -48.07 7.84
C GLN A 209 -0.37 -49.28 8.11
N ASP A 210 -1.47 -49.09 8.84
CA ASP A 210 -2.44 -50.14 9.15
C ASP A 210 -3.28 -50.48 7.91
N VAL A 211 -3.83 -49.47 7.22
CA VAL A 211 -4.50 -49.66 5.92
C VAL A 211 -3.56 -50.28 4.87
N TRP A 212 -2.30 -49.84 4.82
CA TRP A 212 -1.28 -50.41 3.92
C TRP A 212 -1.04 -51.90 4.15
N LYS A 213 -1.08 -52.36 5.41
CA LYS A 213 -1.02 -53.80 5.74
C LYS A 213 -2.30 -54.51 5.36
N GLU A 214 -3.46 -53.91 5.64
CA GLU A 214 -4.78 -54.51 5.40
C GLU A 214 -5.05 -54.76 3.90
N VAL A 215 -4.60 -53.86 3.01
CA VAL A 215 -4.67 -54.05 1.55
C VAL A 215 -3.58 -55.01 1.03
N GLY A 216 -2.74 -55.60 1.90
CA GLY A 216 -1.70 -56.55 1.51
C GLY A 216 -0.55 -55.93 0.70
N PHE A 217 -0.39 -54.60 0.71
CA PHE A 217 0.61 -53.92 -0.13
C PHE A 217 2.06 -54.26 0.26
N CYS A 218 2.32 -54.72 1.49
CA CYS A 218 3.64 -55.23 1.89
C CYS A 218 4.11 -56.40 1.01
N SER A 219 3.29 -57.46 0.88
CA SER A 219 3.68 -58.67 0.14
C SER A 219 3.72 -58.42 -1.37
N LEU A 220 2.79 -57.63 -1.92
CA LEU A 220 2.84 -57.19 -3.32
C LEU A 220 4.12 -56.39 -3.63
N PHE A 221 4.52 -55.49 -2.73
CA PHE A 221 5.74 -54.69 -2.89
C PHE A 221 7.02 -55.53 -2.79
N GLU A 222 7.06 -56.50 -1.86
CA GLU A 222 8.17 -57.44 -1.72
C GLU A 222 8.34 -58.30 -2.97
N LEU A 223 7.24 -58.90 -3.46
CA LEU A 223 7.14 -59.66 -4.71
C LEU A 223 7.42 -58.82 -5.98
N GLY A 224 7.56 -57.50 -5.86
CA GLY A 224 7.91 -56.61 -6.96
C GLY A 224 6.78 -56.36 -7.95
N ALA A 225 5.51 -56.50 -7.53
CA ALA A 225 4.34 -56.19 -8.35
C ALA A 225 4.42 -54.75 -8.86
N CYS A 226 4.23 -54.57 -10.17
CA CYS A 226 4.29 -53.26 -10.81
C CYS A 226 2.93 -52.55 -10.75
N PHE A 227 2.89 -51.26 -11.13
CA PHE A 227 1.66 -50.45 -11.09
C PHE A 227 0.53 -50.99 -11.98
N SER A 228 0.84 -51.86 -12.95
CA SER A 228 -0.13 -52.55 -13.81
C SER A 228 -0.34 -54.03 -13.44
N ASP A 229 -0.03 -54.42 -12.20
CA ASP A 229 -0.33 -55.76 -11.70
C ASP A 229 -1.81 -55.84 -11.27
N ASN A 230 -2.57 -56.73 -11.90
CA ASN A 230 -4.00 -56.89 -11.61
C ASN A 230 -4.29 -57.20 -10.14
N ARG A 231 -3.35 -57.83 -9.40
CA ARG A 231 -3.50 -58.13 -7.98
C ARG A 231 -3.51 -56.85 -7.12
N LEU A 232 -2.76 -55.83 -7.54
CA LEU A 232 -2.72 -54.54 -6.87
C LEU A 232 -4.01 -53.74 -7.12
N LYS A 233 -4.56 -53.81 -8.34
CA LYS A 233 -5.90 -53.25 -8.61
C LYS A 233 -6.99 -54.01 -7.83
N GLN A 234 -7.01 -55.34 -7.88
CA GLN A 234 -7.97 -56.17 -7.15
C GLN A 234 -7.96 -55.91 -5.64
N ALA A 235 -6.78 -55.75 -5.03
CA ALA A 235 -6.67 -55.42 -3.61
C ALA A 235 -7.26 -54.04 -3.27
N LEU A 236 -7.05 -53.03 -4.14
CA LEU A 236 -7.68 -51.71 -3.99
C LEU A 236 -9.19 -51.76 -4.22
N ASP A 237 -9.66 -52.48 -5.23
CA ASP A 237 -11.09 -52.64 -5.52
C ASP A 237 -11.84 -53.37 -4.39
N ALA A 238 -11.22 -54.40 -3.79
CA ALA A 238 -11.81 -55.15 -2.68
C ALA A 238 -11.93 -54.34 -1.37
N LYS A 239 -11.07 -53.32 -1.15
CA LYS A 239 -11.10 -52.50 0.06
C LYS A 239 -11.72 -51.11 -0.12
N PHE A 240 -11.60 -50.53 -1.31
CA PHE A 240 -12.00 -49.16 -1.66
C PHE A 240 -12.58 -49.14 -3.08
N PRO A 241 -13.78 -49.72 -3.34
CA PRO A 241 -14.30 -49.92 -4.70
C PRO A 241 -14.35 -48.64 -5.54
N GLU A 242 -14.09 -48.79 -6.84
CA GLU A 242 -13.92 -47.68 -7.80
C GLU A 242 -15.26 -47.03 -8.22
N THR A 243 -16.38 -47.74 -8.02
CA THR A 243 -17.75 -47.26 -8.22
C THR A 243 -18.64 -47.66 -7.05
N GLU A 244 -19.37 -46.71 -6.46
CA GLU A 244 -20.61 -47.02 -5.74
C GLU A 244 -21.71 -47.20 -6.80
N THR A 245 -22.11 -48.45 -7.08
CA THR A 245 -23.10 -48.77 -8.11
C THR A 245 -24.52 -48.45 -7.63
N THR A 246 -24.95 -47.21 -7.87
CA THR A 246 -26.27 -46.67 -7.53
C THR A 246 -27.44 -47.54 -8.01
N GLU A 247 -27.28 -48.22 -9.15
CA GLU A 247 -28.31 -48.96 -9.87
C GLU A 247 -29.00 -50.04 -9.01
N GLN A 248 -28.26 -50.79 -8.19
CA GLN A 248 -28.82 -51.83 -7.30
C GLN A 248 -29.62 -51.28 -6.10
N THR A 249 -29.86 -49.97 -6.03
CA THR A 249 -30.77 -49.35 -5.04
C THR A 249 -31.90 -48.51 -5.63
N MET A 250 -32.09 -48.52 -6.96
CA MET A 250 -33.11 -47.67 -7.61
C MET A 250 -34.43 -48.36 -7.95
N GLU A 251 -34.49 -49.70 -7.99
CA GLU A 251 -35.60 -50.41 -8.68
C GLU A 251 -36.69 -51.00 -7.75
N LEU A 252 -36.57 -50.89 -6.42
CA LEU A 252 -37.50 -51.53 -5.46
C LEU A 252 -38.01 -50.64 -4.32
N ASP A 253 -37.65 -49.35 -4.26
CA ASP A 253 -37.79 -48.56 -3.02
C ASP A 253 -38.21 -47.09 -3.26
N ALA A 254 -39.32 -46.90 -3.96
CA ALA A 254 -40.07 -45.64 -4.03
C ALA A 254 -41.52 -45.85 -3.52
N PRO A 255 -42.08 -44.98 -2.66
CA PRO A 255 -41.63 -43.62 -2.34
C PRO A 255 -41.28 -43.42 -0.84
N ALA A 256 -40.12 -43.90 -0.37
CA ALA A 256 -39.77 -43.85 1.06
C ALA A 256 -38.37 -43.30 1.42
N ARG A 257 -37.61 -42.73 0.47
CA ARG A 257 -36.24 -42.25 0.73
C ARG A 257 -36.14 -40.76 1.05
N ARG A 258 -36.43 -40.48 2.32
CA ARG A 258 -35.88 -39.43 3.20
C ARG A 258 -35.30 -38.17 2.53
N ARG A 259 -35.87 -37.01 2.88
CA ARG A 259 -35.12 -35.74 2.97
C ARG A 259 -33.78 -36.01 3.67
N ARG A 260 -32.68 -35.37 3.21
CA ARG A 260 -31.52 -35.23 4.10
C ARG A 260 -31.96 -34.41 5.29
N ASP A 261 -31.93 -35.01 6.48
CA ASP A 261 -32.25 -34.33 7.72
C ASP A 261 -31.05 -33.44 8.08
N LEU A 262 -31.08 -32.18 7.64
CA LEU A 262 -30.01 -31.19 7.87
C LEU A 262 -29.99 -30.67 9.33
N SER A 263 -30.66 -31.38 10.25
CA SER A 263 -31.07 -30.92 11.57
C SER A 263 -30.17 -31.40 12.73
N VAL A 264 -29.05 -32.11 12.45
CA VAL A 264 -28.38 -32.96 13.48
C VAL A 264 -26.87 -32.73 13.65
N SER A 265 -26.22 -31.76 12.99
CA SER A 265 -24.79 -31.49 13.28
C SER A 265 -24.26 -30.08 12.99
N SER A 266 -24.76 -29.39 11.95
CA SER A 266 -24.60 -27.95 11.81
C SER A 266 -25.88 -27.27 12.29
N ASN A 267 -25.83 -26.56 13.41
CA ASN A 267 -26.88 -25.62 13.78
C ASN A 267 -26.83 -24.44 12.79
N SER A 268 -27.43 -24.58 11.61
CA SER A 268 -27.76 -23.40 10.83
C SER A 268 -28.94 -22.74 11.53
N TYR A 269 -28.67 -21.55 12.07
CA TYR A 269 -29.67 -20.72 12.71
C TYR A 269 -30.67 -20.11 11.70
N PHE A 270 -30.37 -20.24 10.40
CA PHE A 270 -31.22 -19.89 9.29
C PHE A 270 -31.65 -21.15 8.54
N ASN A 271 -32.88 -21.15 8.01
CA ASN A 271 -33.31 -22.12 7.03
C ASN A 271 -32.92 -21.68 5.60
N GLN A 272 -33.04 -22.59 4.61
CA GLN A 272 -32.57 -22.33 3.24
C GLN A 272 -33.24 -21.12 2.56
N ASP A 273 -34.49 -20.79 2.90
CA ASP A 273 -35.18 -19.62 2.36
C ASP A 273 -34.71 -18.33 3.06
N GLU A 274 -34.42 -18.36 4.37
CA GLU A 274 -33.80 -17.24 5.10
C GLU A 274 -32.37 -16.96 4.59
N GLU A 275 -31.59 -17.99 4.29
CA GLU A 275 -30.24 -17.86 3.71
C GLU A 275 -30.27 -17.29 2.28
N ALA A 276 -31.28 -17.67 1.49
CA ALA A 276 -31.49 -17.11 0.16
C ALA A 276 -31.84 -15.61 0.23
N VAL A 277 -32.77 -15.21 1.10
CA VAL A 277 -33.15 -13.81 1.28
C VAL A 277 -31.99 -12.96 1.81
N LEU A 278 -31.14 -13.49 2.72
CA LEU A 278 -29.90 -12.81 3.13
C LEU A 278 -28.96 -12.58 1.94
N CYS A 279 -28.78 -13.56 1.04
CA CYS A 279 -27.95 -13.38 -0.15
C CYS A 279 -28.57 -12.39 -1.15
N GLU A 280 -29.88 -12.44 -1.35
CA GLU A 280 -30.62 -11.52 -2.23
C GLU A 280 -30.63 -10.08 -1.69
N SER A 281 -30.70 -9.89 -0.36
CA SER A 281 -30.53 -8.57 0.28
C SER A 281 -29.12 -8.01 0.06
N VAL A 282 -28.06 -8.79 0.30
CA VAL A 282 -26.68 -8.36 0.02
C VAL A 282 -26.47 -8.09 -1.48
N ALA A 283 -27.13 -8.86 -2.35
CA ALA A 283 -27.12 -8.63 -3.80
C ALA A 283 -27.79 -7.32 -4.20
N ALA A 284 -28.96 -7.00 -3.62
CA ALA A 284 -29.66 -5.74 -3.83
C ALA A 284 -28.84 -4.55 -3.30
N PHE A 285 -28.36 -4.62 -2.06
CA PHE A 285 -27.50 -3.58 -1.47
C PHE A 285 -26.22 -3.34 -2.29
N ALA A 286 -25.58 -4.39 -2.82
CA ALA A 286 -24.45 -4.23 -3.73
C ALA A 286 -24.84 -3.50 -5.03
N LYS A 287 -25.96 -3.86 -5.66
CA LYS A 287 -26.49 -3.20 -6.87
C LYS A 287 -26.83 -1.73 -6.63
N LEU A 288 -27.25 -1.38 -5.41
CA LEU A 288 -27.62 -0.03 -4.99
C LEU A 288 -26.45 0.81 -4.43
N GLY A 289 -25.20 0.31 -4.46
CA GLY A 289 -24.01 1.07 -4.03
C GLY A 289 -23.71 1.03 -2.52
N TYR A 290 -24.32 0.10 -1.79
CA TYR A 290 -24.10 -0.13 -0.35
C TYR A 290 -23.57 -1.56 -0.06
N PRO A 291 -22.51 -2.03 -0.74
CA PRO A 291 -22.08 -3.44 -0.67
C PRO A 291 -21.59 -3.81 0.73
N MET A 292 -22.23 -4.80 1.36
CA MET A 292 -21.93 -5.24 2.74
C MET A 292 -20.64 -6.07 2.80
N ASN A 293 -19.76 -5.84 3.77
CA ASN A 293 -18.67 -6.77 4.04
C ASN A 293 -19.12 -7.94 4.94
N LYS A 294 -18.28 -8.99 5.06
CA LYS A 294 -18.61 -10.19 5.86
C LYS A 294 -19.02 -9.88 7.30
N ASN A 295 -18.42 -8.87 7.93
CA ASN A 295 -18.69 -8.50 9.31
C ASN A 295 -20.04 -7.75 9.43
N ASN A 296 -20.42 -6.95 8.42
CA ASN A 296 -21.77 -6.38 8.36
C ASN A 296 -22.84 -7.47 8.22
N LEU A 297 -22.62 -8.46 7.33
CA LEU A 297 -23.53 -9.59 7.17
C LEU A 297 -23.62 -10.42 8.46
N LYS A 298 -22.49 -10.65 9.15
CA LYS A 298 -22.48 -11.29 10.48
C LYS A 298 -23.28 -10.50 11.51
N ALA A 299 -23.08 -9.19 11.60
CA ALA A 299 -23.78 -8.34 12.57
C ALA A 299 -25.30 -8.27 12.32
N TYR A 300 -25.72 -8.18 11.06
CA TYR A 300 -27.14 -8.25 10.68
C TYR A 300 -27.76 -9.60 11.06
N ALA A 301 -27.03 -10.69 10.79
CA ALA A 301 -27.44 -12.04 11.14
C ALA A 301 -27.51 -12.25 12.68
N ASP A 302 -26.54 -11.73 13.45
CA ASP A 302 -26.56 -11.72 14.92
C ASP A 302 -27.75 -10.90 15.46
N ALA A 303 -28.06 -9.75 14.85
CA ALA A 303 -29.17 -8.88 15.27
C ALA A 303 -30.54 -9.52 15.04
N PHE A 304 -30.75 -10.18 13.89
CA PHE A 304 -31.94 -11.01 13.62
C PHE A 304 -32.11 -12.10 14.68
N MET A 305 -31.01 -12.79 15.03
CA MET A 305 -31.01 -13.82 16.07
C MET A 305 -31.27 -13.30 17.48
N ALA A 306 -30.88 -12.06 17.77
CA ALA A 306 -31.20 -11.38 19.02
C ALA A 306 -32.69 -10.98 19.08
N ALA A 307 -33.25 -10.45 17.99
CA ALA A 307 -34.66 -10.07 17.89
C ALA A 307 -35.61 -11.27 18.06
N GLU A 308 -35.23 -12.45 17.57
CA GLU A 308 -35.96 -13.71 17.77
C GLU A 308 -35.84 -14.29 19.20
N GLY A 309 -35.02 -13.70 20.09
CA GLY A 309 -34.76 -14.22 21.43
C GLY A 309 -33.98 -15.55 21.44
N LEU A 310 -33.35 -15.92 20.32
CA LEU A 310 -32.59 -17.16 20.17
C LEU A 310 -31.14 -17.03 20.69
N MET A 311 -30.66 -15.80 20.88
CA MET A 311 -29.41 -15.46 21.56
C MET A 311 -29.56 -15.60 23.08
N THR A 312 -29.32 -16.80 23.63
CA THR A 312 -29.43 -17.07 25.08
C THR A 312 -28.22 -16.62 25.90
N ASP A 313 -27.04 -16.55 25.29
CA ASP A 313 -25.77 -16.28 25.97
C ASP A 313 -25.09 -15.05 25.34
N ALA A 314 -24.45 -14.20 26.16
CA ALA A 314 -23.75 -12.99 25.71
C ALA A 314 -22.55 -13.23 24.75
N ASN A 315 -22.15 -14.48 24.54
CA ASN A 315 -21.10 -14.89 23.59
C ASN A 315 -21.66 -15.67 22.37
N GLY A 316 -22.98 -15.86 22.27
CA GLY A 316 -23.63 -16.84 21.39
C GLY A 316 -23.77 -16.49 19.89
N GLY A 317 -23.00 -15.52 19.38
CA GLY A 317 -23.14 -15.03 18.01
C GLY A 317 -22.79 -16.05 16.91
N ILE A 318 -23.33 -15.84 15.71
CA ILE A 318 -23.16 -16.72 14.55
C ILE A 318 -21.70 -16.77 14.09
N SER A 319 -21.21 -17.96 13.77
CA SER A 319 -19.80 -18.14 13.37
C SER A 319 -19.50 -17.51 12.00
N MET A 320 -18.29 -17.00 11.81
CA MET A 320 -17.86 -16.50 10.50
C MET A 320 -17.86 -17.61 9.43
N ASP A 321 -17.63 -18.87 9.80
CA ASP A 321 -17.73 -20.03 8.89
C ASP A 321 -19.17 -20.23 8.38
N THR A 322 -20.18 -19.95 9.22
CA THR A 322 -21.59 -19.94 8.81
C THR A 322 -21.85 -18.85 7.77
N ILE A 323 -21.34 -17.63 8.00
CA ILE A 323 -21.46 -16.51 7.06
C ILE A 323 -20.71 -16.80 5.77
N GLU A 324 -19.51 -17.40 5.84
CA GLU A 324 -18.74 -17.85 4.69
C GLU A 324 -19.47 -18.91 3.87
N ARG A 325 -20.17 -19.85 4.51
CA ARG A 325 -21.00 -20.84 3.80
C ARG A 325 -22.13 -20.13 3.05
N ILE A 326 -22.94 -19.34 3.75
CA ILE A 326 -24.13 -18.66 3.20
C ILE A 326 -23.78 -17.89 1.93
N TYR A 327 -22.79 -16.97 1.98
CA TYR A 327 -22.49 -16.14 0.81
C TYR A 327 -21.84 -16.94 -0.35
N LYS A 328 -21.06 -18.00 -0.06
CA LYS A 328 -20.46 -18.85 -1.11
C LYS A 328 -21.52 -19.69 -1.82
N GLU A 329 -22.45 -20.27 -1.07
CA GLU A 329 -23.55 -21.07 -1.62
C GLU A 329 -24.54 -20.18 -2.40
N GLY A 330 -24.74 -18.92 -1.96
CA GLY A 330 -25.49 -17.88 -2.67
C GLY A 330 -24.79 -17.21 -3.87
N ARG A 331 -23.65 -17.73 -4.35
CA ARG A 331 -22.86 -17.17 -5.47
C ARG A 331 -22.41 -15.71 -5.29
N MET A 332 -22.10 -15.31 -4.06
CA MET A 332 -21.51 -14.01 -3.77
C MET A 332 -19.98 -14.12 -3.78
N LYS A 333 -19.31 -13.11 -4.33
CA LYS A 333 -17.86 -12.95 -4.35
C LYS A 333 -17.47 -11.68 -3.60
N ALA A 334 -16.26 -11.65 -3.05
CA ALA A 334 -15.75 -10.47 -2.36
C ALA A 334 -14.89 -9.61 -3.31
N LYS A 335 -15.16 -8.30 -3.41
CA LYS A 335 -14.45 -7.35 -4.30
C LYS A 335 -13.85 -6.18 -3.49
N ALA A 336 -12.81 -5.53 -4.04
CA ALA A 336 -11.87 -4.69 -3.26
C ALA A 336 -12.08 -3.16 -3.36
N ASN A 337 -11.61 -2.48 -4.43
CA ASN A 337 -11.50 -1.00 -4.46
C ASN A 337 -11.41 -0.44 -5.87
N VAL A 338 -12.39 0.37 -6.31
CA VAL A 338 -12.58 0.63 -7.76
C VAL A 338 -13.64 1.74 -8.04
N ASN A 339 -13.50 3.04 -7.69
CA ASN A 339 -12.74 4.17 -8.32
C ASN A 339 -12.96 4.40 -9.84
N PRO A 340 -13.38 5.57 -10.39
CA PRO A 340 -13.88 5.75 -11.78
C PRO A 340 -12.82 5.76 -12.91
N ILE A 341 -13.21 5.95 -14.20
CA ILE A 341 -12.29 6.11 -15.35
C ILE A 341 -12.66 7.29 -16.26
N ASP A 342 -11.77 8.27 -16.31
CA ASP A 342 -11.75 9.40 -17.25
C ASP A 342 -11.55 8.92 -18.71
N PRO A 343 -12.43 9.26 -19.68
CA PRO A 343 -12.31 8.84 -21.08
C PRO A 343 -10.97 9.20 -21.76
N LYS A 344 -10.28 10.27 -21.33
CA LYS A 344 -8.94 10.60 -21.84
C LYS A 344 -7.88 9.55 -21.45
N ARG A 345 -8.12 8.75 -20.40
CA ARG A 345 -7.30 7.56 -20.07
C ARG A 345 -7.50 6.43 -21.07
N ALA A 346 -8.72 6.22 -21.53
CA ALA A 346 -9.02 5.17 -22.48
C ALA A 346 -8.44 5.45 -23.87
N SER A 347 -8.44 6.70 -24.33
CA SER A 347 -7.85 7.09 -25.62
C SER A 347 -6.32 7.10 -25.63
N GLN A 348 -5.65 7.27 -24.48
CA GLN A 348 -4.18 7.19 -24.38
C GLN A 348 -3.66 5.75 -24.22
N ALA A 349 -4.52 4.79 -23.89
CA ALA A 349 -4.20 3.37 -23.89
C ALA A 349 -4.18 2.81 -25.33
N ASP A 350 -3.17 3.22 -26.10
CA ASP A 350 -2.99 2.89 -27.50
C ASP A 350 -1.58 2.34 -27.83
N PRO A 351 -1.44 1.28 -28.64
CA PRO A 351 -0.14 0.79 -29.10
C PRO A 351 0.73 1.84 -29.80
N GLN A 352 0.13 2.82 -30.49
CA GLN A 352 0.86 3.93 -31.12
C GLN A 352 1.57 4.80 -30.06
N VAL A 353 0.88 5.10 -28.96
CA VAL A 353 1.42 5.89 -27.82
C VAL A 353 2.50 5.11 -27.09
N LEU A 354 2.30 3.81 -26.89
CA LEU A 354 3.33 2.92 -26.31
C LEU A 354 4.60 2.87 -27.18
N ASN A 355 4.44 2.75 -28.49
CA ASN A 355 5.55 2.76 -29.43
C ASN A 355 6.29 4.11 -29.38
N ALA A 356 5.57 5.23 -29.46
CA ALA A 356 6.14 6.56 -29.41
C ALA A 356 6.95 6.81 -28.12
N PHE A 357 6.38 6.47 -26.95
CA PHE A 357 7.07 6.57 -25.66
C PHE A 357 8.40 5.80 -25.63
N PHE A 358 8.40 4.54 -26.09
CA PHE A 358 9.64 3.75 -26.14
C PHE A 358 10.64 4.25 -27.21
N HIS A 359 10.18 4.82 -28.33
CA HIS A 359 11.05 5.46 -29.33
C HIS A 359 11.67 6.77 -28.83
N GLN A 360 10.95 7.55 -28.02
CA GLN A 360 11.49 8.72 -27.32
C GLN A 360 12.51 8.29 -26.27
N LEU A 361 12.17 7.33 -25.41
CA LEU A 361 13.05 6.81 -24.37
C LEU A 361 14.39 6.31 -24.92
N ASP A 362 14.37 5.59 -26.05
CA ASP A 362 15.60 5.14 -26.73
C ASP A 362 16.40 6.30 -27.35
N ALA A 363 15.72 7.28 -27.94
CA ALA A 363 16.35 8.48 -28.49
C ALA A 363 17.03 9.34 -27.41
N TRP A 364 16.39 9.55 -26.26
CA TRP A 364 16.94 10.34 -25.15
C TRP A 364 18.17 9.68 -24.50
N ILE A 365 18.23 8.34 -24.44
CA ILE A 365 19.46 7.62 -24.05
C ILE A 365 20.56 7.83 -25.08
N LYS A 366 20.26 7.71 -26.38
CA LYS A 366 21.24 7.96 -27.45
C LYS A 366 21.79 9.41 -27.42
N ILE A 367 20.93 10.41 -27.20
CA ILE A 367 21.35 11.82 -27.08
C ILE A 367 22.32 12.00 -25.92
N ALA A 368 22.02 11.40 -24.76
CA ALA A 368 22.89 11.49 -23.58
C ALA A 368 24.23 10.75 -23.76
N HIS A 369 24.22 9.61 -24.46
CA HIS A 369 25.43 8.89 -24.86
C HIS A 369 26.33 9.72 -25.78
N GLU A 370 25.76 10.35 -26.81
CA GLU A 370 26.53 11.19 -27.74
C GLU A 370 27.13 12.43 -27.07
N VAL A 371 26.41 13.02 -26.09
CA VAL A 371 26.87 14.19 -25.34
C VAL A 371 27.95 13.83 -24.32
N ASN A 372 27.80 12.72 -23.59
CA ASN A 372 28.77 12.29 -22.58
C ASN A 372 28.80 10.75 -22.45
N PRO A 373 29.59 10.05 -23.28
CA PRO A 373 29.65 8.59 -23.28
C PRO A 373 30.39 8.00 -22.07
N GLU A 374 31.10 8.81 -21.27
CA GLU A 374 31.71 8.36 -20.01
C GLU A 374 30.65 8.25 -18.89
N VAL A 375 29.70 9.18 -18.86
CA VAL A 375 28.55 9.16 -17.92
C VAL A 375 27.42 8.26 -18.44
N TRP A 376 27.21 8.22 -19.76
CA TRP A 376 26.15 7.44 -20.40
C TRP A 376 26.75 6.44 -21.40
N PRO A 377 27.34 5.33 -20.94
CA PRO A 377 28.03 4.37 -21.82
C PRO A 377 27.10 3.56 -22.73
N GLU A 378 25.78 3.57 -22.49
CA GLU A 378 24.79 2.89 -23.33
C GLU A 378 24.18 3.79 -24.40
N ASP A 379 24.21 3.31 -25.64
CA ASP A 379 23.65 3.93 -26.85
C ASP A 379 22.14 3.76 -27.01
N ARG A 380 21.52 2.82 -26.26
CA ARG A 380 20.10 2.44 -26.34
C ARG A 380 19.52 2.17 -24.96
N TYR A 381 18.23 2.46 -24.76
CA TYR A 381 17.56 2.17 -23.48
C TYR A 381 17.54 0.68 -23.17
N ALA A 382 17.39 -0.19 -24.18
CA ALA A 382 17.43 -1.64 -24.03
C ALA A 382 18.74 -2.16 -23.40
N ASN A 383 19.82 -1.37 -23.44
CA ASN A 383 21.14 -1.74 -22.95
C ASN A 383 21.39 -1.24 -21.50
N VAL A 384 20.56 -0.36 -20.96
CA VAL A 384 20.76 0.23 -19.61
C VAL A 384 20.58 -0.85 -18.52
N PRO A 385 21.52 -1.00 -17.57
CA PRO A 385 21.45 -2.03 -16.56
C PRO A 385 20.37 -1.72 -15.51
N PRO A 386 19.71 -2.75 -14.93
CA PRO A 386 18.58 -2.55 -14.02
C PRO A 386 18.99 -1.92 -12.69
N SER A 387 20.27 -1.99 -12.32
CA SER A 387 20.87 -1.26 -11.21
C SER A 387 21.02 0.26 -11.44
N ARG A 388 20.67 0.79 -12.62
CA ARG A 388 20.64 2.24 -12.97
C ARG A 388 19.27 2.75 -13.44
N ILE A 389 18.24 1.89 -13.41
CA ILE A 389 16.87 2.24 -13.77
C ILE A 389 16.01 2.34 -12.50
N TYR A 390 15.45 3.51 -12.25
CA TYR A 390 14.66 3.86 -11.08
C TYR A 390 13.24 4.29 -11.46
N ASN A 391 12.31 4.15 -10.53
CA ASN A 391 10.97 4.73 -10.60
C ASN A 391 10.60 5.26 -9.22
N THR A 392 9.81 6.35 -9.17
CA THR A 392 9.11 6.76 -7.96
C THR A 392 7.62 6.92 -8.21
N ASP A 393 6.85 6.91 -7.12
CA ASP A 393 5.46 7.34 -7.08
C ASP A 393 5.12 8.06 -5.79
N GLU A 394 4.33 9.14 -5.86
CA GLU A 394 3.73 9.75 -4.67
C GLU A 394 2.40 9.09 -4.34
N GLN A 395 2.47 7.93 -3.68
CA GLN A 395 1.28 7.33 -3.10
C GLN A 395 0.82 8.17 -1.90
N GLY A 396 -0.49 8.35 -1.75
CA GLY A 396 -1.10 8.73 -0.46
C GLY A 396 -1.49 7.47 0.33
N PRO A 397 -0.62 6.89 1.18
CA PRO A 397 -0.89 5.65 1.92
C PRO A 397 -1.92 5.85 3.03
N ASN A 398 -3.20 5.93 2.67
CA ASN A 398 -4.30 5.93 3.64
C ASN A 398 -4.45 4.53 4.26
N PRO A 399 -4.18 4.32 5.57
CA PRO A 399 -4.34 3.02 6.21
C PRO A 399 -5.80 2.54 6.27
N THR A 400 -6.80 3.45 6.13
CA THR A 400 -8.22 3.05 6.08
C THR A 400 -8.66 2.57 4.70
N ALA A 401 -7.86 2.80 3.64
CA ALA A 401 -8.21 2.38 2.27
C ALA A 401 -8.13 0.85 2.08
N LEU A 402 -7.46 0.11 2.97
CA LEU A 402 -7.43 -1.35 3.00
C LEU A 402 -8.71 -1.92 3.66
N ARG A 403 -9.88 -1.48 3.19
CA ARG A 403 -11.19 -1.93 3.67
C ARG A 403 -11.39 -3.43 3.44
N ASN A 404 -12.16 -4.08 4.32
CA ASN A 404 -12.52 -5.49 4.18
C ASN A 404 -13.28 -5.73 2.86
N PRO A 405 -12.90 -6.74 2.05
CA PRO A 405 -13.57 -7.06 0.79
C PRO A 405 -15.09 -7.21 0.93
N VAL A 406 -15.82 -6.44 0.13
CA VAL A 406 -17.29 -6.34 0.18
C VAL A 406 -17.94 -7.43 -0.67
N LEU A 407 -19.03 -8.02 -0.16
CA LEU A 407 -19.76 -9.12 -0.79
C LEU A 407 -20.69 -8.58 -1.88
N ILE A 408 -20.53 -9.09 -3.09
CA ILE A 408 -21.32 -8.72 -4.27
C ILE A 408 -21.69 -9.98 -5.08
N PRO A 409 -22.77 -9.94 -5.89
CA PRO A 409 -23.11 -11.01 -6.81
C PRO A 409 -21.97 -11.35 -7.78
N GLU A 410 -21.79 -12.64 -8.09
CA GLU A 410 -20.82 -13.11 -9.09
C GLU A 410 -21.01 -12.43 -10.46
N GLU A 411 -22.25 -12.17 -10.87
CA GLU A 411 -22.62 -11.40 -12.07
C GLU A 411 -22.16 -9.93 -12.05
N MET A 412 -22.07 -9.29 -10.88
CA MET A 412 -21.52 -7.94 -10.75
C MET A 412 -19.98 -7.94 -10.84
N VAL A 413 -19.31 -9.04 -10.51
CA VAL A 413 -17.84 -9.13 -10.64
C VAL A 413 -17.42 -9.00 -12.11
N THR A 414 -18.17 -9.64 -13.02
CA THR A 414 -17.92 -9.62 -14.47
C THR A 414 -18.45 -8.35 -15.14
N ASN A 415 -19.62 -7.86 -14.73
CA ASN A 415 -20.33 -6.82 -15.49
C ASN A 415 -20.01 -5.40 -15.02
N LEU A 416 -19.69 -5.21 -13.73
CA LEU A 416 -19.34 -3.92 -13.14
C LEU A 416 -17.87 -3.92 -12.76
N SER A 417 -17.02 -3.32 -13.60
CA SER A 417 -15.60 -3.16 -13.30
C SER A 417 -15.39 -2.39 -12.00
N ARG A 418 -16.10 -1.26 -11.87
CA ARG A 418 -16.13 -0.30 -10.78
C ARG A 418 -17.34 -0.47 -9.84
N LEU A 419 -17.22 -0.02 -8.59
CA LEU A 419 -18.18 -0.19 -7.48
C LEU A 419 -17.81 0.78 -6.34
N PHE A 420 -18.78 1.56 -5.88
CA PHE A 420 -18.59 2.63 -4.89
C PHE A 420 -19.27 2.29 -3.56
N GLN A 421 -18.86 2.98 -2.48
CA GLN A 421 -19.42 2.82 -1.14
C GLN A 421 -19.42 4.16 -0.42
N ASN A 422 -20.60 4.64 0.02
CA ASN A 422 -20.71 5.75 0.95
C ASN A 422 -20.64 5.24 2.41
N THR A 423 -20.04 5.99 3.33
CA THR A 423 -19.84 5.60 4.73
C THR A 423 -20.56 6.54 5.69
N ARG A 424 -21.43 5.98 6.56
CA ARG A 424 -22.30 6.72 7.49
C ARG A 424 -21.56 7.58 8.51
N GLU A 425 -20.38 7.13 8.93
CA GLU A 425 -19.47 7.90 9.76
C GLU A 425 -18.26 8.30 8.91
N GLY A 426 -17.71 9.49 9.14
CA GLY A 426 -16.57 9.99 8.38
C GLY A 426 -15.27 9.29 8.80
N ASP A 427 -15.08 8.04 8.34
CA ASP A 427 -13.91 7.15 8.51
C ASP A 427 -12.73 7.87 9.15
N GLY A 428 -12.62 7.75 10.49
CA GLY A 428 -11.90 8.66 11.39
C GLY A 428 -10.64 9.27 10.77
N LYS A 429 -10.82 10.40 10.07
CA LYS A 429 -9.81 10.89 9.13
C LYS A 429 -8.51 11.09 9.86
N MET A 430 -7.40 10.63 9.28
CA MET A 430 -6.08 11.08 9.73
C MET A 430 -6.14 12.60 9.76
N GLN A 431 -5.83 13.21 10.92
CA GLN A 431 -6.05 14.66 11.13
C GLN A 431 -5.23 15.51 10.16
N PHE A 432 -4.25 14.86 9.53
CA PHE A 432 -3.30 15.33 8.53
C PHE A 432 -3.14 14.21 7.49
N HIS A 433 -2.99 14.59 6.22
CA HIS A 433 -2.68 13.69 5.11
C HIS A 433 -1.20 13.32 5.09
N TYR A 434 -0.87 12.11 4.62
CA TYR A 434 0.49 11.70 4.29
C TYR A 434 0.55 11.31 2.82
N SER A 435 1.61 11.76 2.17
CA SER A 435 2.14 11.17 0.94
C SER A 435 3.50 10.53 1.21
N VAL A 436 3.80 9.46 0.50
CA VAL A 436 5.12 8.81 0.49
C VAL A 436 5.55 8.65 -0.96
N ALA A 437 6.59 9.37 -1.35
CA ALA A 437 7.31 9.13 -2.58
C ALA A 437 8.10 7.82 -2.45
N ASN A 438 7.50 6.72 -2.89
CA ASN A 438 8.06 5.37 -2.90
C ASN A 438 9.06 5.24 -4.04
N ILE A 439 10.36 5.16 -3.72
CA ILE A 439 11.42 4.99 -4.71
C ILE A 439 11.76 3.49 -4.85
N VAL A 440 11.92 3.02 -6.09
CA VAL A 440 12.29 1.65 -6.47
C VAL A 440 13.32 1.62 -7.58
N ARG A 441 14.01 0.49 -7.72
CA ARG A 441 15.03 0.21 -8.74
C ARG A 441 14.71 -1.10 -9.47
N ALA A 442 15.08 -1.22 -10.74
CA ALA A 442 14.67 -2.36 -11.58
C ALA A 442 15.33 -3.69 -11.20
N ASP A 443 16.49 -3.68 -10.53
CA ASP A 443 17.09 -4.87 -9.92
C ASP A 443 16.38 -5.30 -8.61
N GLY A 444 15.44 -4.49 -8.14
CA GLY A 444 14.66 -4.69 -6.91
C GLY A 444 15.35 -4.25 -5.63
N ALA A 445 16.63 -3.89 -5.64
CA ALA A 445 17.36 -3.56 -4.41
C ALA A 445 16.84 -2.26 -3.79
N GLN A 446 16.76 -2.21 -2.45
CA GLN A 446 16.43 -1.00 -1.70
C GLN A 446 17.55 -0.68 -0.72
N CYS A 447 17.90 0.60 -0.56
CA CYS A 447 19.00 0.98 0.32
C CYS A 447 18.66 0.68 1.78
N HIS A 448 19.65 0.20 2.53
CA HIS A 448 19.46 -0.14 3.94
C HIS A 448 20.73 0.15 4.75
N PRO A 449 20.84 1.31 5.42
CA PRO A 449 22.08 1.80 6.04
C PRO A 449 22.68 0.85 7.08
N HIS A 450 21.85 0.18 7.89
CA HIS A 450 22.32 -0.83 8.86
C HIS A 450 22.94 -2.08 8.23
N GLU A 451 22.79 -2.28 6.92
CA GLU A 451 23.28 -3.45 6.18
C GLU A 451 24.25 -3.07 5.05
N SER A 452 24.60 -1.78 4.91
CA SER A 452 25.46 -1.23 3.85
C SER A 452 25.02 -1.62 2.42
N VAL A 453 23.70 -1.76 2.22
CA VAL A 453 23.12 -2.15 0.93
C VAL A 453 22.89 -0.92 0.06
N GLU A 454 23.48 -0.92 -1.14
CA GLU A 454 23.27 0.08 -2.18
C GLU A 454 22.11 -0.35 -3.10
N GLY A 455 21.07 0.50 -3.17
CA GLY A 455 19.79 0.17 -3.80
C GLY A 455 19.02 1.41 -4.21
N ALA A 456 17.71 1.27 -4.45
CA ALA A 456 16.78 2.40 -4.48
C ALA A 456 16.94 3.28 -3.22
N PRO A 457 17.08 4.60 -3.35
CA PRO A 457 16.96 5.55 -2.24
C PRO A 457 15.76 5.29 -1.34
N ALA A 458 15.85 5.72 -0.10
CA ALA A 458 14.82 5.44 0.89
C ALA A 458 13.54 6.27 0.59
N PRO A 459 12.32 5.84 0.97
CA PRO A 459 11.12 6.62 0.69
C PRO A 459 11.15 8.03 1.32
N TYR A 460 10.70 9.00 0.53
CA TYR A 460 10.64 10.42 0.91
C TYR A 460 9.21 10.76 1.35
N VAL A 461 9.06 11.24 2.59
CA VAL A 461 7.75 11.35 3.26
C VAL A 461 7.31 12.82 3.32
N ILE A 462 6.05 13.06 2.96
CA ILE A 462 5.44 14.39 2.98
C ILE A 462 4.21 14.33 3.88
N ILE A 463 4.11 15.28 4.81
CA ILE A 463 3.09 15.32 5.85
C ILE A 463 2.31 16.63 5.72
N SER A 464 0.98 16.61 5.81
CA SER A 464 0.21 17.84 5.80
C SER A 464 0.37 18.57 7.13
N ASP A 465 0.89 19.79 7.10
CA ASP A 465 0.84 20.70 8.25
C ASP A 465 0.19 22.01 7.79
N GLY A 466 -1.00 22.31 8.28
CA GLY A 466 -1.72 23.54 7.97
C GLY A 466 -1.02 24.83 8.43
N SER A 467 -0.01 24.71 9.31
CA SER A 467 0.91 25.81 9.69
C SER A 467 2.15 25.91 8.80
N SER A 468 2.34 24.99 7.85
CA SER A 468 3.38 25.05 6.81
C SER A 468 2.92 25.73 5.51
N SER A 469 1.80 26.46 5.55
CA SER A 469 1.40 27.43 4.53
C SER A 469 2.46 28.53 4.45
N ASN A 470 3.33 28.43 3.44
CA ASN A 470 4.40 29.39 3.24
C ASN A 470 3.83 30.66 2.61
N ASP A 471 4.56 31.78 2.71
CA ASP A 471 4.27 32.97 1.92
C ASP A 471 4.24 32.64 0.41
N LEU A 472 5.06 31.67 -0.02
CA LEU A 472 5.05 31.08 -1.37
C LEU A 472 3.68 30.57 -1.83
N ASP A 473 2.85 30.04 -0.93
CA ASP A 473 1.53 29.51 -1.29
C ASP A 473 0.49 30.64 -1.47
N ASN A 474 0.79 31.84 -0.94
CA ASN A 474 -0.02 33.05 -1.04
C ASN A 474 0.52 34.07 -2.07
N MET A 475 1.74 33.86 -2.60
CA MET A 475 2.33 34.66 -3.68
C MET A 475 1.58 34.48 -5.00
N GLU A 476 1.60 35.51 -5.85
CA GLU A 476 1.20 35.35 -7.25
C GLU A 476 2.08 34.32 -7.97
N LYS A 477 1.57 33.75 -9.07
CA LYS A 477 2.27 32.71 -9.83
C LYS A 477 3.70 33.14 -10.23
N ALA A 478 3.86 34.38 -10.70
CA ALA A 478 5.14 34.92 -11.14
C ALA A 478 6.15 35.02 -9.99
N ASP A 479 5.79 35.70 -8.89
CA ASP A 479 6.64 35.81 -7.69
C ASP A 479 7.00 34.43 -7.12
N ARG A 480 6.04 33.51 -7.05
CA ARG A 480 6.28 32.15 -6.57
C ARG A 480 7.22 31.38 -7.48
N ASP A 481 7.02 31.43 -8.80
CA ASP A 481 7.87 30.71 -9.76
C ASP A 481 9.29 31.35 -9.81
N LYS A 482 9.43 32.67 -9.63
CA LYS A 482 10.72 33.37 -9.42
C LYS A 482 11.41 32.99 -8.09
N ALA A 483 10.64 32.87 -7.00
CA ALA A 483 11.14 32.41 -5.70
C ALA A 483 11.41 30.89 -5.63
N LEU A 484 10.91 30.12 -6.61
CA LEU A 484 11.29 28.73 -6.86
C LEU A 484 12.57 28.64 -7.71
N ALA A 485 12.70 29.48 -8.74
CA ALA A 485 13.92 29.55 -9.56
C ALA A 485 15.16 29.91 -8.74
N ASN A 486 15.02 30.85 -7.79
CA ASN A 486 16.10 31.32 -6.92
C ASN A 486 16.37 30.42 -5.68
N GLN A 487 16.06 29.12 -5.73
CA GLN A 487 16.31 28.19 -4.62
C GLN A 487 17.72 27.62 -4.63
N SER A 488 18.53 28.07 -3.67
CA SER A 488 19.85 27.54 -3.35
C SER A 488 19.78 26.55 -2.18
N GLU A 489 20.78 25.65 -2.11
CA GLU A 489 20.99 24.72 -0.99
C GLU A 489 21.18 25.42 0.38
N SER A 490 21.48 26.73 0.40
CA SER A 490 21.59 27.53 1.64
C SER A 490 20.26 28.06 2.16
N ASN A 491 19.25 28.23 1.28
CA ASN A 491 17.99 28.89 1.60
C ASN A 491 16.85 27.90 1.93
N THR A 492 17.10 26.59 1.82
CA THR A 492 16.10 25.52 2.03
C THR A 492 15.95 25.07 3.50
N ARG A 493 16.25 25.94 4.48
CA ARG A 493 16.13 25.62 5.92
C ARG A 493 14.68 25.59 6.40
N ILE A 494 13.95 24.54 6.01
CA ILE A 494 12.55 24.32 6.35
C ILE A 494 12.40 24.07 7.86
N GLN A 495 11.67 24.97 8.53
CA GLN A 495 11.32 24.82 9.94
C GLN A 495 10.15 23.84 10.09
N LEU A 496 10.48 22.55 10.23
CA LEU A 496 9.50 21.52 10.54
C LEU A 496 8.95 21.71 11.96
N ASN A 497 7.62 21.70 12.08
CA ASN A 497 6.91 21.82 13.35
C ASN A 497 7.28 20.66 14.29
N ALA A 498 7.64 20.97 15.53
CA ALA A 498 8.10 19.97 16.52
C ALA A 498 7.09 18.85 16.78
N ALA A 499 5.77 19.11 16.65
CA ALA A 499 4.75 18.08 16.76
C ALA A 499 4.78 17.08 15.59
N VAL A 500 5.06 17.56 14.37
CA VAL A 500 5.25 16.72 13.16
C VAL A 500 6.53 15.90 13.23
N LEU A 501 7.52 16.33 14.03
CA LEU A 501 8.74 15.59 14.26
C LEU A 501 8.56 14.43 15.27
N GLU A 502 7.73 14.58 16.31
CA GLU A 502 7.62 13.56 17.37
C GLU A 502 7.25 12.17 16.81
N GLY A 503 7.80 11.10 17.37
CA GLY A 503 7.57 9.72 16.88
C GLY A 503 8.45 9.26 15.72
N TRP A 504 8.90 10.14 14.82
CA TRP A 504 9.99 9.80 13.89
C TRP A 504 11.32 9.66 14.66
N PHE A 505 11.67 10.70 15.42
CA PHE A 505 13.02 10.91 15.98
C PHE A 505 13.30 10.28 17.36
N ASP A 506 12.38 9.44 17.87
CA ASP A 506 12.47 8.77 19.19
C ASP A 506 13.77 7.93 19.40
N GLU A 507 14.59 7.71 18.37
CA GLU A 507 15.80 6.85 18.38
C GLU A 507 17.01 7.41 17.59
N PHE A 508 17.07 8.72 17.31
CA PHE A 508 18.16 9.30 16.49
C PHE A 508 19.39 9.71 17.32
N GLU A 509 20.57 9.54 16.73
CA GLU A 509 21.73 10.35 17.07
C GLU A 509 21.60 11.71 16.38
N VAL A 510 21.85 12.80 17.11
CA VAL A 510 21.63 14.17 16.61
C VAL A 510 22.78 14.58 15.68
N GLY A 511 22.59 14.36 14.38
CA GLY A 511 23.40 14.97 13.33
C GLY A 511 23.22 16.49 13.26
N SER A 512 23.93 17.14 12.34
CA SER A 512 23.73 18.56 12.03
C SER A 512 22.26 18.84 11.70
N LYS A 513 21.70 19.91 12.27
CA LYS A 513 20.26 20.23 12.34
C LYS A 513 19.49 20.29 11.00
N ASP A 514 20.20 20.24 9.88
CA ASP A 514 19.75 20.71 8.58
C ASP A 514 19.52 19.56 7.58
N ASP A 515 20.07 18.36 7.84
CA ASP A 515 19.77 17.11 7.13
C ASP A 515 19.37 16.03 8.16
N ILE A 516 18.10 16.04 8.59
CA ILE A 516 17.60 15.10 9.63
C ILE A 516 17.25 13.72 9.02
N VAL A 517 18.23 13.07 8.40
CA VAL A 517 18.11 11.76 7.74
C VAL A 517 17.96 10.65 8.79
N ASN A 518 16.95 9.77 8.64
CA ASN A 518 16.78 8.66 9.58
C ASN A 518 17.79 7.52 9.38
N LYS A 519 17.88 6.61 10.36
CA LYS A 519 18.76 5.42 10.32
C LYS A 519 18.46 4.42 9.17
N PHE A 520 17.44 4.70 8.36
CA PHE A 520 17.05 4.00 7.13
C PHE A 520 17.12 4.85 5.85
N GLY A 521 17.53 6.12 5.94
CA GLY A 521 17.58 7.08 4.84
C GLY A 521 16.33 7.97 4.67
N PHE A 522 15.21 7.70 5.35
CA PHE A 522 13.97 8.48 5.15
C PHE A 522 14.20 9.97 5.44
N GLN A 523 13.75 10.81 4.51
CA GLN A 523 13.69 12.25 4.66
C GLN A 523 12.23 12.67 4.76
N VAL A 524 11.93 13.57 5.69
CA VAL A 524 10.58 14.05 5.97
C VAL A 524 10.47 15.53 5.60
N ARG A 525 9.35 15.91 5.00
CA ARG A 525 8.95 17.30 4.70
C ARG A 525 7.49 17.55 5.06
N THR A 526 7.14 18.82 5.19
CA THR A 526 5.76 19.29 5.36
C THR A 526 5.32 20.14 4.18
N THR A 527 4.06 20.00 3.79
CA THR A 527 3.35 20.94 2.89
C THR A 527 1.95 21.19 3.46
N PRO A 528 1.20 22.22 3.02
CA PRO A 528 -0.15 22.48 3.55
C PRO A 528 -1.14 21.35 3.27
N THR A 529 -0.96 20.67 2.13
CA THR A 529 -1.83 19.57 1.67
C THR A 529 -1.34 18.18 2.06
N GLY A 530 -0.04 18.03 2.37
CA GLY A 530 0.62 16.74 2.54
C GLY A 530 1.05 16.07 1.23
N SER A 531 0.79 16.71 0.07
CA SER A 531 1.26 16.26 -1.24
C SER A 531 2.51 17.04 -1.69
N MET A 532 3.25 16.55 -2.68
CA MET A 532 4.44 17.25 -3.18
C MET A 532 4.07 18.48 -4.04
N LEU A 533 4.75 19.58 -3.75
CA LEU A 533 4.74 20.86 -4.46
C LEU A 533 6.09 21.09 -5.17
N LYS A 534 6.17 22.06 -6.09
CA LYS A 534 7.39 22.42 -6.83
C LYS A 534 8.66 22.53 -5.95
N ARG A 535 8.56 23.16 -4.78
CA ARG A 535 9.65 23.27 -3.78
C ARG A 535 10.08 21.92 -3.21
N THR A 536 9.12 21.09 -2.83
CA THR A 536 9.42 19.75 -2.29
C THR A 536 9.82 18.74 -3.36
N PHE A 537 9.62 19.05 -4.64
CA PHE A 537 10.20 18.30 -5.77
C PHE A 537 11.69 18.57 -5.92
N TYR A 538 12.13 19.84 -5.79
CA TYR A 538 13.55 20.18 -5.68
C TYR A 538 14.24 19.44 -4.52
N ASP A 539 13.65 19.50 -3.31
CA ASP A 539 14.13 18.74 -2.14
C ASP A 539 14.11 17.21 -2.36
N PHE A 540 13.20 16.68 -3.18
CA PHE A 540 13.15 15.27 -3.55
C PHE A 540 14.29 14.89 -4.51
N ILE A 541 14.65 15.73 -5.48
CA ILE A 541 15.83 15.53 -6.33
C ILE A 541 17.11 15.58 -5.48
N LEU A 542 17.24 16.54 -4.55
CA LEU A 542 18.36 16.56 -3.60
C LEU A 542 18.40 15.33 -2.69
N HIS A 543 17.24 14.82 -2.27
CA HIS A 543 17.14 13.59 -1.48
C HIS A 543 17.60 12.35 -2.27
N PHE A 544 17.05 12.17 -3.48
CA PHE A 544 17.35 11.05 -4.37
C PHE A 544 18.85 11.00 -4.70
N THR A 545 19.43 12.14 -5.08
CA THR A 545 20.86 12.28 -5.43
C THR A 545 21.80 12.02 -4.25
N LYS A 546 21.48 12.52 -3.05
CA LYS A 546 22.25 12.22 -1.81
C LYS A 546 22.25 10.74 -1.42
N GLN A 547 21.42 9.89 -2.05
CA GLN A 547 21.23 8.48 -1.69
C GLN A 547 21.42 7.50 -2.86
N LEU A 548 21.87 7.97 -4.01
CA LEU A 548 22.33 7.08 -5.08
C LEU A 548 23.56 6.27 -4.64
N PRO A 549 23.79 5.07 -5.23
CA PRO A 549 25.04 4.34 -5.09
C PRO A 549 26.27 5.21 -5.43
N HIS A 550 27.41 4.94 -4.81
CA HIS A 550 28.62 5.76 -5.00
C HIS A 550 29.19 5.77 -6.42
N ASP A 551 28.79 4.82 -7.28
CA ASP A 551 29.15 4.77 -8.71
C ASP A 551 28.10 5.41 -9.63
N GLN A 552 27.14 6.17 -9.07
CA GLN A 552 25.99 6.74 -9.79
C GLN A 552 25.73 8.21 -9.45
N GLY A 553 25.17 8.94 -10.42
CA GLY A 553 24.75 10.33 -10.23
C GLY A 553 25.93 11.32 -10.31
N PRO A 554 26.04 12.33 -9.42
CA PRO A 554 27.11 13.34 -9.49
C PRO A 554 28.51 12.72 -9.38
N ASN A 555 29.34 12.91 -10.41
CA ASN A 555 30.66 12.29 -10.62
C ASN A 555 30.62 10.76 -10.83
N GLY A 556 29.44 10.16 -10.97
CA GLY A 556 29.22 8.76 -11.28
C GLY A 556 28.51 8.56 -12.63
N ILE A 557 28.13 7.32 -12.91
CA ILE A 557 27.42 6.93 -14.13
C ILE A 557 25.96 7.40 -14.07
N GLY A 558 25.40 7.86 -15.19
CA GLY A 558 24.07 8.44 -15.26
C GLY A 558 22.93 7.44 -15.05
N VAL A 559 21.81 7.91 -14.49
CA VAL A 559 20.68 7.05 -14.06
C VAL A 559 19.34 7.51 -14.64
N VAL A 560 18.48 6.54 -14.96
CA VAL A 560 17.13 6.80 -15.48
C VAL A 560 16.14 6.83 -14.32
N LEU A 561 15.31 7.88 -14.23
CA LEU A 561 14.27 8.02 -13.21
C LEU A 561 12.89 8.24 -13.83
N PHE A 562 12.01 7.24 -13.75
CA PHE A 562 10.62 7.35 -14.16
C PHE A 562 9.74 7.93 -13.06
N LEU A 563 8.86 8.88 -13.39
CA LEU A 563 7.83 9.45 -12.52
C LEU A 563 6.43 9.16 -13.10
N ASP A 564 5.39 8.89 -12.31
CA ASP A 564 4.06 9.39 -12.66
C ASP A 564 3.89 10.72 -11.94
N TRP A 565 3.65 11.78 -12.67
CA TRP A 565 3.68 13.13 -12.13
C TRP A 565 2.74 14.06 -12.89
N HIS A 566 2.35 15.14 -12.24
CA HIS A 566 1.64 16.25 -12.87
C HIS A 566 2.60 17.42 -13.03
N CYS A 567 2.81 17.89 -14.25
CA CYS A 567 3.77 18.95 -14.57
C CYS A 567 3.55 20.27 -13.79
N SER A 568 2.35 20.49 -13.25
CA SER A 568 2.07 21.59 -12.31
C SER A 568 2.88 21.54 -11.01
N ARG A 569 3.42 20.37 -10.66
CA ARG A 569 4.29 20.11 -9.49
C ARG A 569 5.78 20.07 -9.86
N GLU A 570 6.14 20.17 -11.13
CA GLU A 570 7.54 20.20 -11.58
C GLU A 570 8.15 21.60 -11.46
N CYS A 571 9.46 21.64 -11.27
CA CYS A 571 10.28 22.85 -11.29
C CYS A 571 11.36 22.65 -12.37
N PRO A 572 11.39 23.47 -13.44
CA PRO A 572 12.36 23.29 -14.54
C PRO A 572 13.81 23.28 -14.07
N GLN A 573 14.14 24.12 -13.10
CA GLN A 573 15.47 24.18 -12.47
C GLN A 573 15.82 22.85 -11.78
N SER A 574 14.84 22.14 -11.22
CA SER A 574 15.04 20.81 -10.64
C SER A 574 15.34 19.75 -11.70
N LEU A 575 14.68 19.82 -12.86
CA LEU A 575 14.91 18.91 -13.98
C LEU A 575 16.29 19.14 -14.62
N ILE A 576 16.67 20.40 -14.83
CA ILE A 576 17.96 20.80 -15.41
C ILE A 576 19.11 20.46 -14.45
N LEU A 577 18.95 20.68 -13.14
CA LEU A 577 19.94 20.26 -12.14
C LEU A 577 20.04 18.74 -12.02
N ALA A 578 18.90 18.02 -12.08
CA ALA A 578 18.89 16.56 -12.13
C ALA A 578 19.74 16.06 -13.31
N PHE A 579 19.56 16.63 -14.50
CA PHE A 579 20.34 16.24 -15.67
C PHE A 579 21.81 16.67 -15.61
N LEU A 580 22.09 17.99 -15.55
CA LEU A 580 23.44 18.53 -15.74
C LEU A 580 24.37 18.40 -14.52
N LYS A 581 23.84 18.60 -13.31
CA LYS A 581 24.65 18.54 -12.07
C LYS A 581 24.72 17.12 -11.50
N TYR A 582 23.69 16.32 -11.74
CA TYR A 582 23.49 15.05 -11.06
C TYR A 582 23.38 13.83 -11.98
N ASN A 583 23.53 13.96 -13.30
CA ASN A 583 23.52 12.85 -14.27
C ASN A 583 22.23 12.00 -14.26
N ILE A 584 21.06 12.61 -14.04
CA ILE A 584 19.76 11.91 -14.02
C ILE A 584 18.94 12.29 -15.27
N LEU A 585 18.56 11.30 -16.07
CA LEU A 585 17.49 11.48 -17.06
C LEU A 585 16.14 11.17 -16.41
N ILE A 586 15.29 12.20 -16.31
CA ILE A 586 13.94 12.09 -15.77
C ILE A 586 12.96 11.87 -16.92
N PHE A 587 12.13 10.83 -16.80
CA PHE A 587 11.03 10.56 -17.75
C PHE A 587 9.69 10.58 -17.01
N VAL A 588 8.80 11.49 -17.39
CA VAL A 588 7.41 11.48 -16.93
C VAL A 588 6.63 10.45 -17.75
N LEU A 589 6.08 9.45 -17.08
CA LEU A 589 5.21 8.44 -17.68
C LEU A 589 3.89 9.10 -18.11
N PRO A 590 3.23 8.67 -19.20
CA PRO A 590 1.96 9.25 -19.62
C PRO A 590 0.90 9.13 -18.51
N SER A 591 0.55 10.25 -17.85
CA SER A 591 -0.13 10.29 -16.53
C SER A 591 -1.59 9.78 -16.50
N LYS A 592 -2.03 9.15 -17.59
CA LYS A 592 -3.35 8.57 -17.76
C LYS A 592 -3.28 7.05 -17.98
N THR A 593 -2.12 6.52 -18.37
CA THR A 593 -1.80 5.09 -18.47
C THR A 593 -0.80 4.62 -17.40
N SER A 594 -0.27 5.55 -16.58
CA SER A 594 0.67 5.31 -15.48
C SER A 594 0.33 4.11 -14.59
N ILE A 595 -0.92 3.95 -14.16
CA ILE A 595 -1.41 2.80 -13.37
C ILE A 595 -0.97 1.43 -13.94
N TRP A 596 -0.76 1.34 -15.26
CA TRP A 596 -0.26 0.15 -15.95
C TRP A 596 1.21 0.24 -16.35
N ALA A 597 1.73 1.44 -16.60
CA ALA A 597 3.10 1.72 -17.05
C ALA A 597 4.13 1.95 -15.91
N GLN A 598 3.68 2.15 -14.68
CA GLN A 598 4.50 2.55 -13.53
C GLN A 598 4.80 1.36 -12.60
N PRO A 599 6.08 1.09 -12.31
CA PRO A 599 6.47 0.00 -11.41
C PRO A 599 5.90 0.10 -9.99
N CYS A 600 5.80 1.29 -9.42
CA CYS A 600 5.25 1.46 -8.07
C CYS A 600 3.79 0.98 -7.96
N ASP A 601 2.93 1.34 -8.90
CA ASP A 601 1.51 0.98 -8.91
C ASP A 601 1.26 -0.50 -9.27
N ASN A 602 2.20 -1.13 -10.00
CA ASN A 602 2.17 -2.57 -10.32
C ASN A 602 2.47 -3.50 -9.11
N GLY A 603 2.33 -3.00 -7.87
CA GLY A 603 2.24 -3.81 -6.65
C GLY A 603 3.11 -3.35 -5.47
N LYS A 604 4.13 -2.51 -5.69
CA LYS A 604 4.99 -2.01 -4.60
C LYS A 604 4.21 -1.11 -3.65
N ASN A 605 3.44 -0.17 -4.17
CA ASN A 605 2.57 0.75 -3.42
C ASN A 605 1.58 -0.02 -2.52
N GLU A 606 0.96 -1.07 -3.05
CA GLU A 606 0.04 -1.93 -2.30
C GLU A 606 0.75 -2.63 -1.11
N LEU A 607 1.99 -3.08 -1.31
CA LEU A 607 2.80 -3.71 -0.25
C LEU A 607 3.28 -2.69 0.80
N THR A 608 3.70 -1.49 0.38
CA THR A 608 4.04 -0.40 1.31
C THR A 608 2.85 -0.11 2.24
N ALA A 609 1.64 0.05 1.68
CA ALA A 609 0.43 0.29 2.44
C ALA A 609 0.06 -0.89 3.38
N LYS A 610 0.23 -2.14 2.93
CA LYS A 610 0.02 -3.34 3.76
C LYS A 610 0.95 -3.38 4.98
N ASP A 611 2.24 -3.08 4.80
CA ASP A 611 3.20 -3.09 5.91
C ASP A 611 2.96 -1.94 6.90
N ILE A 612 2.49 -0.78 6.43
CA ILE A 612 2.03 0.33 7.29
C ILE A 612 0.79 -0.08 8.10
N ALA A 613 -0.18 -0.77 7.48
CA ALA A 613 -1.34 -1.29 8.21
C ALA A 613 -0.98 -2.42 9.19
N HIS A 614 0.00 -3.27 8.87
CA HIS A 614 0.57 -4.24 9.81
C HIS A 614 1.31 -3.56 10.97
N ALA A 615 1.98 -2.44 10.75
CA ALA A 615 2.59 -1.63 11.81
C ALA A 615 1.52 -1.03 12.74
N ALA A 616 0.43 -0.47 12.19
CA ALA A 616 -0.72 0.01 12.95
C ALA A 616 -1.35 -1.10 13.81
N HIS A 617 -1.53 -2.29 13.24
CA HIS A 617 -1.99 -3.49 13.96
C HIS A 617 -1.06 -3.83 15.14
N ASN A 618 0.24 -3.95 14.88
CA ASN A 618 1.22 -4.45 15.84
C ASN A 618 1.54 -3.45 16.96
N LEU A 619 1.29 -2.16 16.74
CA LEU A 619 1.33 -1.12 17.78
C LEU A 619 0.01 -1.00 18.56
N GLY A 620 -1.05 -1.70 18.15
CA GLY A 620 -2.35 -1.72 18.83
C GLY A 620 -3.22 -0.47 18.57
N LEU A 621 -2.95 0.26 17.49
CA LEU A 621 -3.47 1.61 17.24
C LEU A 621 -4.80 1.65 16.47
N PHE A 622 -5.49 0.52 16.30
CA PHE A 622 -6.86 0.46 15.75
C PHE A 622 -7.95 0.77 16.79
N VAL A 623 -7.71 1.76 17.66
CA VAL A 623 -8.77 2.44 18.43
C VAL A 623 -9.41 3.50 17.53
N GLY A 624 -10.74 3.61 17.52
CA GLY A 624 -11.50 4.44 16.56
C GLY A 624 -11.30 5.96 16.65
N SER A 625 -10.39 6.44 17.50
CA SER A 625 -9.88 7.81 17.52
C SER A 625 -8.84 8.03 16.43
N ALA A 626 -8.91 9.15 15.71
CA ALA A 626 -7.85 9.54 14.78
C ALA A 626 -6.49 9.67 15.51
N LEU A 627 -5.42 9.15 14.89
CA LEU A 627 -4.06 9.18 15.45
C LEU A 627 -3.52 10.60 15.56
N ASP A 628 -2.70 10.86 16.57
CA ASP A 628 -1.85 12.06 16.65
C ASP A 628 -0.60 11.91 15.76
N TYR A 629 0.15 13.00 15.56
CA TYR A 629 1.36 12.97 14.72
C TYR A 629 2.34 11.92 15.21
N ARG A 630 2.55 11.81 16.53
CA ARG A 630 3.53 10.89 17.11
C ARG A 630 3.26 9.44 16.75
N ASP A 631 2.06 8.96 17.02
CA ASP A 631 1.74 7.56 16.83
C ASP A 631 1.46 7.23 15.36
N ALA A 632 0.97 8.19 14.56
CA ALA A 632 0.97 8.06 13.10
C ALA A 632 2.40 7.96 12.53
N ASN A 633 3.31 8.85 12.92
CA ASN A 633 4.72 8.83 12.50
C ASN A 633 5.40 7.51 12.87
N ARG A 634 5.17 6.98 14.07
CA ARG A 634 5.67 5.65 14.50
C ARG A 634 5.14 4.51 13.63
N VAL A 635 3.85 4.53 13.29
CA VAL A 635 3.21 3.56 12.39
C VAL A 635 3.85 3.62 10.99
N PHE A 636 3.96 4.82 10.41
CA PHE A 636 4.60 5.01 9.11
C PHE A 636 6.05 4.56 9.10
N ARG A 637 6.84 5.00 10.09
CA ARG A 637 8.25 4.62 10.23
C ARG A 637 8.40 3.10 10.31
N ALA A 638 7.68 2.44 11.21
CA ALA A 638 7.76 0.99 11.38
C ALA A 638 7.26 0.21 10.15
N GLY A 639 6.27 0.72 9.42
CA GLY A 639 5.80 0.13 8.16
C GLY A 639 6.82 0.22 7.03
N LEU A 640 7.42 1.40 6.82
CA LEU A 640 8.46 1.62 5.82
C LEU A 640 9.74 0.82 6.13
N GLU A 641 10.12 0.75 7.41
CA GLU A 641 11.20 -0.11 7.92
C GLU A 641 10.93 -1.60 7.57
N ALA A 642 9.75 -2.10 7.95
CA ALA A 642 9.36 -3.49 7.71
C ALA A 642 9.28 -3.82 6.21
N ASN A 643 8.83 -2.89 5.38
CA ASN A 643 8.74 -3.08 3.93
C ASN A 643 10.12 -3.22 3.29
N CYS A 644 11.05 -2.30 3.58
CA CYS A 644 12.41 -2.34 3.02
C CYS A 644 13.15 -3.64 3.42
N VAL A 645 13.08 -4.04 4.69
CA VAL A 645 13.68 -5.30 5.17
C VAL A 645 13.07 -6.51 4.46
N GLN A 646 11.74 -6.55 4.30
CA GLN A 646 11.06 -7.66 3.61
C GLN A 646 11.40 -7.71 2.12
N GLN A 647 11.42 -6.59 1.40
CA GLN A 647 11.74 -6.57 -0.03
C GLN A 647 13.20 -6.98 -0.30
N ASN A 648 14.15 -6.61 0.56
CA ASN A 648 15.53 -7.08 0.48
C ASN A 648 15.66 -8.58 0.86
N ASP A 649 14.93 -9.06 1.88
CA ASP A 649 14.91 -10.50 2.23
C ASP A 649 14.17 -11.38 1.20
N GLU A 650 13.23 -10.84 0.44
CA GLU A 650 12.63 -11.43 -0.77
C GLU A 650 13.69 -11.58 -1.88
N LEU A 651 14.35 -10.47 -2.24
CA LEU A 651 15.37 -10.42 -3.29
C LEU A 651 16.56 -11.36 -3.03
N ARG A 652 17.07 -11.40 -1.78
CA ARG A 652 18.09 -12.36 -1.32
C ARG A 652 17.67 -13.81 -1.61
N ARG A 653 16.43 -14.14 -1.26
CA ARG A 653 15.86 -15.50 -1.20
C ARG A 653 15.54 -16.06 -2.58
N THR A 654 14.86 -15.30 -3.42
CA THR A 654 14.35 -15.76 -4.73
C THR A 654 15.22 -15.30 -5.89
N GLY A 655 15.89 -14.13 -5.78
CA GLY A 655 16.50 -13.42 -6.89
C GLY A 655 15.58 -12.41 -7.59
N SER A 656 14.40 -12.11 -7.02
CA SER A 656 13.48 -11.04 -7.45
C SER A 656 12.62 -10.58 -6.26
N ASN A 657 11.96 -9.43 -6.36
CA ASN A 657 10.97 -8.98 -5.38
C ASN A 657 9.87 -8.16 -6.06
N ALA A 658 8.98 -7.52 -5.30
CA ALA A 658 7.85 -6.80 -5.89
C ALA A 658 8.31 -5.75 -6.90
N ALA A 659 9.27 -4.90 -6.53
CA ALA A 659 9.83 -3.87 -7.42
C ALA A 659 10.36 -4.48 -8.73
N ALA A 660 11.26 -5.46 -8.67
CA ALA A 660 11.80 -6.11 -9.86
C ALA A 660 10.71 -6.78 -10.73
N THR A 661 9.68 -7.40 -10.12
CA THR A 661 8.54 -7.93 -10.89
C THR A 661 7.68 -6.85 -11.53
N SER A 662 7.53 -5.69 -10.88
CA SER A 662 6.75 -4.58 -11.43
C SER A 662 7.40 -3.91 -12.64
N PHE A 663 8.73 -3.79 -12.67
CA PHE A 663 9.46 -3.33 -13.87
C PHE A 663 9.29 -4.30 -15.05
N ALA A 664 9.24 -5.60 -14.79
CA ALA A 664 8.95 -6.61 -15.81
C ALA A 664 7.48 -6.57 -16.28
N LYS A 665 6.53 -6.27 -15.38
CA LYS A 665 5.12 -6.08 -15.74
C LYS A 665 4.88 -4.87 -16.63
N THR A 666 5.57 -3.76 -16.40
CA THR A 666 5.43 -2.51 -17.16
C THR A 666 6.17 -2.52 -18.49
N GLY A 667 7.09 -3.48 -18.69
CA GLY A 667 7.97 -3.53 -19.85
C GLY A 667 9.09 -2.50 -19.82
N LEU A 668 9.29 -1.81 -18.69
CA LEU A 668 10.41 -0.88 -18.52
C LEU A 668 11.72 -1.63 -18.26
N TYR A 669 11.71 -2.78 -17.60
CA TYR A 669 12.88 -3.67 -17.58
C TYR A 669 12.52 -5.16 -17.44
N PRO A 670 12.96 -6.04 -18.36
CA PRO A 670 13.62 -5.71 -19.63
C PRO A 670 12.66 -4.92 -20.55
N MET A 671 13.22 -4.12 -21.46
CA MET A 671 12.45 -3.33 -22.42
C MET A 671 11.55 -4.25 -23.25
N SER A 672 10.22 -4.09 -23.15
CA SER A 672 9.27 -4.97 -23.86
C SER A 672 7.93 -4.31 -24.16
N TYR A 673 7.52 -4.39 -25.42
CA TYR A 673 6.19 -4.01 -25.89
C TYR A 673 5.08 -4.98 -25.48
N GLU A 674 5.41 -6.22 -25.17
CA GLU A 674 4.45 -7.31 -24.92
C GLU A 674 4.30 -7.60 -23.41
N ASN A 675 4.40 -6.55 -22.61
CA ASN A 675 4.39 -6.61 -21.15
C ASN A 675 2.98 -6.74 -20.56
N GLU A 676 2.87 -7.20 -19.30
CA GLU A 676 1.59 -7.50 -18.65
C GLU A 676 0.72 -6.25 -18.45
N GLY A 677 1.34 -5.14 -18.03
CA GLY A 677 0.68 -3.89 -17.69
C GLY A 677 -0.02 -3.27 -18.89
N TRP A 678 0.73 -2.99 -19.96
CA TRP A 678 0.17 -2.41 -21.17
C TRP A 678 -0.80 -3.35 -21.88
N ASN A 679 -0.57 -4.67 -21.89
CA ASN A 679 -1.58 -5.62 -22.37
C ASN A 679 -2.88 -5.57 -21.54
N ASN A 680 -2.80 -5.42 -20.22
CA ASN A 680 -3.98 -5.21 -19.36
C ASN A 680 -4.65 -3.85 -19.62
N ALA A 681 -3.88 -2.78 -19.89
CA ALA A 681 -4.42 -1.48 -20.29
C ALA A 681 -5.19 -1.60 -21.62
N PHE A 682 -4.58 -2.22 -22.64
CA PHE A 682 -5.24 -2.46 -23.92
C PHE A 682 -6.48 -3.35 -23.75
N GLN A 683 -6.44 -4.45 -23.00
CA GLN A 683 -7.64 -5.28 -22.77
C GLN A 683 -8.75 -4.51 -22.02
N THR A 684 -8.41 -3.61 -21.11
CA THR A 684 -9.36 -2.77 -20.37
C THR A 684 -9.98 -1.67 -21.25
N PHE A 685 -9.18 -1.05 -22.13
CA PHE A 685 -9.58 0.18 -22.83
C PHE A 685 -9.80 0.05 -24.33
N ASN A 686 -9.28 -0.96 -25.02
CA ASN A 686 -9.33 -1.06 -26.48
C ASN A 686 -10.78 -0.96 -27.01
N LYS A 687 -11.79 -1.51 -26.31
CA LYS A 687 -13.21 -1.31 -26.67
C LYS A 687 -13.66 0.16 -26.58
N LEU A 688 -13.24 0.88 -25.55
CA LEU A 688 -13.61 2.29 -25.36
C LEU A 688 -12.76 3.23 -26.26
N ASN A 689 -11.49 2.91 -26.48
CA ASN A 689 -10.63 3.56 -27.46
C ASN A 689 -11.22 3.38 -28.88
N GLN A 690 -11.60 2.16 -29.27
CA GLN A 690 -12.31 1.87 -30.53
C GLN A 690 -13.62 2.67 -30.66
N LEU A 691 -14.43 2.77 -29.60
CA LEU A 691 -15.67 3.57 -29.63
C LEU A 691 -15.40 5.09 -29.73
N VAL A 692 -14.34 5.59 -29.10
CA VAL A 692 -13.91 7.00 -29.24
C VAL A 692 -13.36 7.25 -30.65
N LYS A 693 -12.56 6.34 -31.19
CA LYS A 693 -12.04 6.39 -32.57
C LYS A 693 -13.19 6.31 -33.58
N GLN A 694 -14.15 5.39 -33.41
CA GLN A 694 -15.35 5.30 -34.25
C GLN A 694 -16.13 6.61 -34.23
N LYS A 695 -16.42 7.19 -33.06
CA LYS A 695 -17.14 8.47 -32.96
C LYS A 695 -16.40 9.63 -33.65
N LYS A 696 -15.07 9.68 -33.56
CA LYS A 696 -14.24 10.67 -34.27
C LYS A 696 -14.33 10.49 -35.79
N GLN A 697 -14.28 9.25 -36.29
CA GLN A 697 -14.49 8.96 -37.71
C GLN A 697 -15.90 9.31 -38.19
N GLU A 698 -16.93 9.04 -37.37
CA GLU A 698 -18.32 9.39 -37.64
C GLU A 698 -18.55 10.92 -37.67
N SER A 699 -17.79 11.70 -36.88
CA SER A 699 -17.77 13.17 -36.97
C SER A 699 -16.82 13.73 -38.03
N GLY A 700 -16.21 12.88 -38.87
CA GLY A 700 -15.27 13.30 -39.93
C GLY A 700 -13.87 13.70 -39.45
N GLU A 701 -13.55 13.52 -38.16
CA GLU A 701 -12.21 13.80 -37.63
C GLU A 701 -11.22 12.72 -38.07
N LYS A 702 -10.19 13.12 -38.83
CA LYS A 702 -9.06 12.25 -39.19
C LYS A 702 -8.35 11.78 -37.92
N ILE A 703 -8.14 10.46 -37.80
CA ILE A 703 -7.37 9.87 -36.70
C ILE A 703 -5.91 9.69 -37.14
N PRO A 704 -4.92 10.14 -36.34
CA PRO A 704 -3.52 9.84 -36.60
C PRO A 704 -3.23 8.34 -36.65
N THR A 705 -2.80 7.88 -37.82
CA THR A 705 -2.17 6.57 -38.06
C THR A 705 -0.69 6.57 -37.65
N ILE A 706 -0.07 7.76 -37.69
CA ILE A 706 1.31 8.07 -37.35
C ILE A 706 1.31 8.95 -36.08
N VAL A 707 2.20 8.65 -35.14
CA VAL A 707 2.60 9.57 -34.06
C VAL A 707 4.03 10.00 -34.34
N TRP A 708 4.25 11.29 -34.56
CA TRP A 708 5.59 11.83 -34.80
C TRP A 708 6.37 11.93 -33.48
N VAL A 709 7.66 11.58 -33.50
CA VAL A 709 8.60 11.78 -32.39
C VAL A 709 9.91 12.38 -32.86
N THR A 710 10.48 13.30 -32.08
CA THR A 710 11.81 13.87 -32.35
C THR A 710 12.89 12.84 -32.07
N LYS A 711 13.88 12.74 -32.96
CA LYS A 711 15.09 11.91 -32.77
C LYS A 711 16.34 12.63 -33.24
N PRO A 712 17.53 12.34 -32.65
CA PRO A 712 18.79 12.75 -33.25
C PRO A 712 18.94 12.12 -34.64
N ARG A 713 19.39 12.91 -35.63
CA ARG A 713 19.89 12.35 -36.89
C ARG A 713 21.14 11.50 -36.63
N PRO A 714 21.44 10.46 -37.42
CA PRO A 714 22.78 9.88 -37.48
C PRO A 714 23.85 10.97 -37.62
N ILE A 715 25.01 10.80 -36.99
CA ILE A 715 26.05 11.85 -36.91
C ILE A 715 26.58 12.21 -38.32
N ASP A 716 26.58 11.24 -39.21
CA ASP A 716 26.90 11.31 -40.63
C ASP A 716 25.78 11.89 -41.53
N GLU A 717 24.56 12.02 -41.00
CA GLU A 717 23.40 12.66 -41.65
C GLU A 717 23.10 14.07 -41.10
N ARG A 718 23.93 14.61 -40.21
CA ARG A 718 23.78 15.98 -39.68
C ARG A 718 24.42 16.99 -40.62
N GLU A 719 23.69 18.06 -40.88
CA GLU A 719 24.26 19.23 -41.54
C GLU A 719 25.10 20.03 -40.52
N PRO A 720 26.25 20.60 -40.92
CA PRO A 720 27.03 21.46 -40.05
C PRO A 720 26.26 22.76 -39.77
N LEU A 721 26.19 23.16 -38.51
CA LEU A 721 25.68 24.46 -38.10
C LEU A 721 26.73 25.55 -38.34
N SER A 722 26.29 26.74 -38.72
CA SER A 722 27.08 27.97 -38.61
C SER A 722 26.98 28.56 -37.20
N GLU A 723 27.93 29.41 -36.82
CA GLU A 723 27.95 30.09 -35.51
C GLU A 723 26.63 30.84 -35.23
N ALA A 724 26.01 31.42 -36.26
CA ALA A 724 24.72 32.10 -36.16
C ALA A 724 23.55 31.14 -35.88
N GLU A 725 23.61 29.90 -36.38
CA GLU A 725 22.60 28.87 -36.14
C GLU A 725 22.77 28.23 -34.76
N GLU A 726 24.00 28.02 -34.29
CA GLU A 726 24.28 27.61 -32.92
C GLU A 726 23.77 28.65 -31.91
N GLU A 727 24.06 29.93 -32.14
CA GLU A 727 23.55 31.03 -31.31
C GLU A 727 22.01 31.16 -31.41
N SER A 728 21.43 30.94 -32.60
CA SER A 728 19.97 30.92 -32.78
C SER A 728 19.30 29.82 -31.96
N ILE A 729 19.85 28.60 -31.96
CA ILE A 729 19.40 27.48 -31.09
C ILE A 729 19.59 27.83 -29.61
N ARG A 730 20.72 28.43 -29.21
CA ARG A 730 20.97 28.86 -27.82
C ARG A 730 19.99 29.95 -27.38
N SER A 731 19.58 30.84 -28.29
CA SER A 731 18.62 31.91 -28.04
C SER A 731 17.19 31.43 -27.71
N PHE A 732 16.88 30.15 -27.95
CA PHE A 732 15.60 29.56 -27.56
C PHE A 732 15.35 29.72 -26.05
N LEU A 733 16.36 29.45 -25.22
CA LEU A 733 16.26 29.59 -23.76
C LEU A 733 16.09 31.04 -23.30
N SER A 734 16.57 32.02 -24.07
CA SER A 734 16.52 33.44 -23.70
C SER A 734 15.25 34.16 -24.15
N LYS A 735 14.34 33.48 -24.86
CA LYS A 735 13.07 34.07 -25.35
C LYS A 735 11.86 33.74 -24.46
N ASP A 736 11.93 32.67 -23.66
CA ASP A 736 10.81 32.16 -22.86
C ASP A 736 10.82 32.61 -21.39
N ASP A 737 11.79 33.44 -20.96
CA ASP A 737 12.08 33.86 -19.56
C ASP A 737 12.24 32.73 -18.52
N PHE A 738 12.14 31.47 -18.99
CA PHE A 738 11.92 30.27 -18.18
C PHE A 738 13.08 29.92 -17.23
N LEU A 739 14.29 30.35 -17.59
CA LEU A 739 15.54 30.11 -16.86
C LEU A 739 16.20 31.39 -16.34
N LEU A 740 15.78 32.57 -16.81
CA LEU A 740 16.37 33.86 -16.49
C LEU A 740 15.38 34.69 -15.65
N GLY A 741 15.33 34.44 -14.34
CA GLY A 741 14.38 35.06 -13.41
C GLY A 741 14.61 36.56 -13.13
N THR A 742 15.05 37.33 -14.12
CA THR A 742 15.74 38.62 -13.97
C THR A 742 15.12 39.79 -14.77
N ASP A 743 13.79 39.89 -14.79
CA ASP A 743 13.06 41.13 -15.19
C ASP A 743 13.47 42.39 -14.41
N SER A 744 14.15 42.23 -13.28
CA SER A 744 14.66 43.33 -12.48
C SER A 744 15.90 43.94 -13.14
N SER A 745 15.71 45.07 -13.83
CA SER A 745 16.77 45.94 -14.37
C SER A 745 17.74 46.48 -13.30
N ASP A 746 17.42 46.30 -12.01
CA ASP A 746 18.20 46.75 -10.86
C ASP A 746 19.36 45.79 -10.49
N ALA A 747 20.40 45.83 -11.32
CA ALA A 747 21.81 45.82 -10.90
C ALA A 747 22.33 44.69 -9.95
N VAL A 748 21.87 43.44 -10.09
CA VAL A 748 22.61 42.28 -9.55
C VAL A 748 23.72 41.91 -10.54
N SER A 749 24.95 42.38 -10.27
CA SER A 749 26.12 42.18 -11.15
C SER A 749 26.96 40.94 -10.85
N GLU A 750 26.44 39.99 -10.08
CA GLU A 750 27.08 38.68 -9.89
C GLU A 750 26.72 37.77 -11.07
N THR A 751 27.74 37.31 -11.79
CA THR A 751 27.60 36.51 -12.99
C THR A 751 27.16 35.09 -12.66
N THR A 752 25.85 34.84 -12.61
CA THR A 752 25.32 33.50 -12.87
C THR A 752 25.75 33.08 -14.27
N GLU A 753 26.71 32.16 -14.34
CA GLU A 753 27.17 31.57 -15.60
C GLU A 753 25.96 30.96 -16.32
N ALA A 754 25.79 31.31 -17.60
CA ALA A 754 24.69 30.79 -18.40
C ALA A 754 24.81 29.27 -18.49
N ILE A 755 23.69 28.57 -18.27
CA ILE A 755 23.66 27.10 -18.25
C ILE A 755 23.93 26.60 -19.68
N ASP A 756 25.17 26.15 -19.94
CA ASP A 756 25.57 25.60 -21.24
C ASP A 756 24.92 24.23 -21.48
N LEU A 757 23.69 24.27 -21.99
CA LEU A 757 22.98 23.10 -22.49
C LEU A 757 23.57 22.68 -23.85
N PRO A 758 23.98 21.41 -24.03
CA PRO A 758 24.51 20.94 -25.31
C PRO A 758 23.49 21.10 -26.43
N LEU A 759 23.94 21.62 -27.58
CA LEU A 759 23.09 21.98 -28.73
C LEU A 759 22.12 20.88 -29.17
N LEU A 760 22.51 19.60 -29.07
CA LEU A 760 21.65 18.48 -29.42
C LEU A 760 20.42 18.36 -28.50
N PHE A 761 20.55 18.67 -27.19
CA PHE A 761 19.40 18.71 -26.29
C PHE A 761 18.48 19.89 -26.58
N LEU A 762 19.04 21.05 -26.95
CA LEU A 762 18.25 22.22 -27.35
C LEU A 762 17.49 21.97 -28.66
N ALA A 763 18.14 21.39 -29.66
CA ALA A 763 17.50 21.00 -30.92
C ALA A 763 16.37 19.96 -30.71
N VAL A 764 16.52 19.03 -29.76
CA VAL A 764 15.47 18.08 -29.38
C VAL A 764 14.30 18.79 -28.68
N ALA A 765 14.58 19.73 -27.77
CA ALA A 765 13.55 20.52 -27.10
C ALA A 765 12.76 21.41 -28.08
N ILE A 766 13.44 22.02 -29.06
CA ILE A 766 12.82 22.77 -30.16
C ILE A 766 11.97 21.84 -31.05
N GLY A 767 12.46 20.63 -31.36
CA GLY A 767 11.69 19.62 -32.08
C GLY A 767 10.43 19.16 -31.34
N ASP A 768 10.52 18.89 -30.04
CA ASP A 768 9.36 18.51 -29.23
C ASP A 768 8.39 19.69 -29.00
N HIS A 769 8.88 20.94 -28.99
CA HIS A 769 8.04 22.15 -29.01
C HIS A 769 7.25 22.28 -30.32
N LEU A 770 7.92 22.12 -31.48
CA LEU A 770 7.28 22.04 -32.79
C LEU A 770 6.18 20.98 -32.84
N LEU A 771 6.44 19.78 -32.31
CA LEU A 771 5.44 18.70 -32.22
C LEU A 771 4.28 19.07 -31.30
N GLY A 772 4.52 19.81 -30.22
CA GLY A 772 3.48 20.35 -29.34
C GLY A 772 2.54 21.30 -30.06
N VAL A 773 3.08 22.35 -30.68
CA VAL A 773 2.31 23.34 -31.47
C VAL A 773 1.55 22.66 -32.61
N TYR A 774 2.22 21.78 -33.35
CA TYR A 774 1.62 20.99 -34.43
C TYR A 774 0.49 20.08 -33.93
N ALA A 775 0.57 19.52 -32.71
CA ALA A 775 -0.50 18.67 -32.16
C ALA A 775 -1.75 19.47 -31.77
N GLU A 776 -1.64 20.79 -31.57
CA GLU A 776 -2.75 21.69 -31.26
C GLU A 776 -3.42 22.31 -32.51
N ASP A 777 -2.73 22.41 -33.66
CA ASP A 777 -3.34 22.88 -34.92
C ASP A 777 -4.42 21.94 -35.46
N GLU A 778 -5.64 22.45 -35.64
CA GLU A 778 -6.78 21.72 -36.21
C GLU A 778 -6.62 21.42 -37.71
N ASN A 779 -5.78 22.17 -38.43
CA ASN A 779 -5.60 22.08 -39.88
C ASN A 779 -4.41 21.20 -40.31
N ARG A 780 -3.65 20.68 -39.33
CA ARG A 780 -2.40 19.96 -39.54
C ARG A 780 -2.54 18.81 -40.54
N ASP A 781 -1.56 18.67 -41.43
CA ASP A 781 -1.49 17.49 -42.29
C ASP A 781 -0.91 16.31 -41.51
N ILE A 782 -1.81 15.53 -40.90
CA ILE A 782 -1.53 14.37 -40.03
C ILE A 782 -0.54 13.36 -40.65
N ASP A 783 -0.53 13.24 -41.98
CA ASP A 783 0.30 12.27 -42.70
C ASP A 783 1.74 12.78 -42.95
N ASN A 784 2.05 14.04 -42.60
CA ASN A 784 3.36 14.70 -42.70
C ASN A 784 3.81 15.30 -41.36
N PRO A 785 5.12 15.45 -41.09
CA PRO A 785 5.62 16.12 -39.88
C PRO A 785 5.52 17.65 -39.99
N PRO A 786 5.62 18.41 -38.87
CA PRO A 786 5.71 19.87 -38.95
C PRO A 786 6.96 20.34 -39.70
N THR A 787 6.78 21.42 -40.47
CA THR A 787 7.84 22.24 -41.04
C THR A 787 8.30 23.31 -40.05
N ALA A 788 9.57 23.70 -40.10
CA ALA A 788 10.04 24.90 -39.39
C ALA A 788 9.26 26.15 -39.82
N THR A 789 9.02 27.03 -38.86
CA THR A 789 8.41 28.36 -38.99
C THR A 789 9.38 29.49 -38.64
N HIS A 790 10.48 29.17 -37.93
CA HIS A 790 11.52 30.10 -37.51
C HIS A 790 12.94 29.58 -37.79
N ASP A 791 13.92 30.48 -37.90
CA ASP A 791 15.33 30.16 -38.20
C ASP A 791 15.97 29.19 -37.17
N TYR A 792 15.59 29.29 -35.88
CA TYR A 792 16.10 28.40 -34.82
C TYR A 792 15.49 26.98 -34.90
N GLU A 793 14.31 26.84 -35.51
CA GLU A 793 13.66 25.57 -35.79
C GLU A 793 14.31 24.89 -37.01
N GLU A 794 14.61 25.64 -38.07
CA GLU A 794 15.35 25.13 -39.22
C GLU A 794 16.75 24.66 -38.80
N ALA A 795 17.45 25.47 -38.00
CA ALA A 795 18.73 25.10 -37.39
C ALA A 795 18.62 23.83 -36.52
N ALA A 796 17.59 23.71 -35.69
CA ALA A 796 17.38 22.50 -34.89
C ALA A 796 17.18 21.24 -35.77
N LEU A 797 16.40 21.35 -36.84
CA LEU A 797 16.11 20.25 -37.78
C LEU A 797 17.33 19.80 -38.63
N LYS A 798 18.49 20.47 -38.50
CA LYS A 798 19.79 19.97 -39.01
C LYS A 798 20.46 18.96 -38.07
N LEU A 799 20.14 19.00 -36.77
CA LEU A 799 20.62 18.05 -35.76
C LEU A 799 19.61 16.92 -35.48
N VAL A 800 18.31 17.23 -35.51
CA VAL A 800 17.21 16.29 -35.24
C VAL A 800 16.33 16.05 -36.47
N GLN A 801 15.50 15.01 -36.39
CA GLN A 801 14.50 14.66 -37.40
C GLN A 801 13.22 14.13 -36.75
N PHE A 802 12.09 14.32 -37.41
CA PHE A 802 10.81 13.73 -37.01
C PHE A 802 10.65 12.33 -37.60
N VAL A 803 10.44 11.34 -36.73
CA VAL A 803 10.23 9.95 -37.12
C VAL A 803 8.79 9.56 -36.87
N GLY A 804 8.11 9.11 -37.93
CA GLY A 804 6.72 8.67 -37.87
C GLY A 804 6.61 7.28 -37.24
N VAL A 805 5.90 7.17 -36.12
CA VAL A 805 5.69 5.91 -35.39
C VAL A 805 4.26 5.43 -35.59
N THR A 806 4.09 4.30 -36.28
CA THR A 806 2.80 3.57 -36.31
C THR A 806 2.72 2.52 -35.20
N LYS A 807 1.56 1.88 -35.07
CA LYS A 807 1.32 0.73 -34.17
C LYS A 807 2.30 -0.46 -34.41
N ASP A 808 2.86 -0.56 -35.62
CA ASP A 808 3.73 -1.67 -36.04
C ASP A 808 5.22 -1.30 -35.95
N ASN A 809 5.56 -0.01 -35.81
CA ASN A 809 6.94 0.46 -35.61
C ASN A 809 7.38 0.29 -34.15
N ARG A 810 7.95 -0.87 -33.81
CA ARG A 810 8.63 -1.11 -32.52
C ARG A 810 10.12 -0.76 -32.59
N VAL A 811 10.72 -0.34 -31.46
CA VAL A 811 12.18 -0.35 -31.27
C VAL A 811 12.67 -1.80 -31.21
N ASP A 812 13.92 -2.04 -31.59
CA ASP A 812 14.61 -3.31 -31.35
C ASP A 812 14.75 -3.57 -29.84
N THR A 813 13.94 -4.48 -29.30
CA THR A 813 13.95 -4.88 -27.88
C THR A 813 15.05 -5.89 -27.54
N ASN A 814 15.91 -6.27 -28.49
CA ASN A 814 17.05 -7.14 -28.20
C ASN A 814 18.09 -6.37 -27.37
N CYS A 815 18.00 -6.53 -26.05
CA CYS A 815 19.04 -6.15 -25.09
C CYS A 815 20.38 -6.74 -25.54
N THR A 816 21.39 -5.91 -25.80
CA THR A 816 22.70 -6.40 -26.27
C THR A 816 23.59 -6.86 -25.12
N LEU A 817 23.23 -6.53 -23.87
CA LEU A 817 23.85 -7.11 -22.68
C LEU A 817 23.71 -8.64 -22.73
N THR A 818 24.83 -9.34 -22.56
CA THR A 818 24.81 -10.80 -22.52
C THR A 818 23.98 -11.32 -21.32
N GLU A 819 23.45 -12.54 -21.42
CA GLU A 819 22.86 -13.21 -20.24
C GLU A 819 23.86 -13.26 -19.07
N GLU A 820 25.16 -13.32 -19.37
CA GLU A 820 26.22 -13.26 -18.36
C GLU A 820 26.33 -11.90 -17.68
N GLU A 821 26.15 -10.78 -18.39
CA GLU A 821 26.12 -9.44 -17.82
C GLU A 821 24.89 -9.19 -16.96
N ILE A 822 23.72 -9.58 -17.46
CA ILE A 822 22.46 -9.53 -16.71
C ILE A 822 22.57 -10.43 -15.45
N ALA A 823 23.22 -11.59 -15.54
CA ALA A 823 23.48 -12.46 -14.39
C ALA A 823 24.58 -11.92 -13.46
N ARG A 824 25.59 -11.20 -13.99
CA ARG A 824 26.69 -10.57 -13.24
C ARG A 824 26.20 -9.38 -12.42
N ASP A 825 25.32 -8.54 -12.97
CA ASP A 825 24.66 -7.44 -12.23
C ASP A 825 23.73 -8.02 -11.14
N LYS A 826 22.85 -8.96 -11.49
CA LYS A 826 22.02 -9.69 -10.51
C LYS A 826 22.84 -10.39 -9.43
N LEU A 827 24.06 -10.84 -9.74
CA LEU A 827 25.00 -11.40 -8.75
C LEU A 827 25.68 -10.31 -7.92
N ARG A 828 26.09 -9.17 -8.51
CA ARG A 828 26.63 -7.99 -7.81
C ARG A 828 25.62 -7.48 -6.79
N THR A 829 24.36 -7.28 -7.19
CA THR A 829 23.26 -6.93 -6.28
C THR A 829 23.07 -7.97 -5.20
N ARG A 830 22.98 -9.27 -5.52
CA ARG A 830 22.82 -10.31 -4.49
C ARG A 830 24.02 -10.47 -3.54
N LEU A 831 25.20 -9.97 -3.92
CA LEU A 831 26.39 -9.90 -3.07
C LEU A 831 26.40 -8.64 -2.19
N SER A 832 26.08 -7.46 -2.74
CA SER A 832 25.98 -6.21 -1.97
C SER A 832 24.86 -6.26 -0.93
N VAL A 833 23.79 -7.01 -1.21
CA VAL A 833 22.66 -7.22 -0.30
C VAL A 833 22.99 -8.27 0.79
N LEU A 834 24.21 -8.80 0.97
CA LEU A 834 24.50 -9.80 2.02
C LEU A 834 24.65 -9.22 3.44
N LYS A 835 23.90 -9.79 4.39
CA LYS A 835 24.01 -9.48 5.83
C LYS A 835 25.35 -9.99 6.42
N PHE A 836 25.94 -9.24 7.34
CA PHE A 836 27.18 -9.63 8.05
C PHE A 836 27.09 -11.04 8.67
N GLY A 837 27.86 -11.98 8.13
CA GLY A 837 27.88 -13.38 8.56
C GLY A 837 27.07 -14.35 7.68
N GLU A 838 26.37 -13.87 6.66
CA GLU A 838 25.87 -14.71 5.57
C GLU A 838 26.95 -14.89 4.50
N ALA A 839 27.26 -16.14 4.15
CA ALA A 839 28.28 -16.45 3.15
C ALA A 839 27.67 -17.25 1.99
N ILE A 840 27.74 -16.70 0.76
CA ILE A 840 27.41 -17.47 -0.45
C ILE A 840 28.58 -18.43 -0.73
N THR A 841 28.36 -19.71 -0.49
CA THR A 841 29.34 -20.75 -0.87
C THR A 841 29.28 -21.01 -2.38
N LEU A 842 30.06 -20.25 -3.15
CA LEU A 842 30.20 -20.42 -4.60
C LEU A 842 30.96 -21.73 -4.92
N ARG A 843 30.24 -22.84 -4.96
CA ARG A 843 30.82 -24.16 -5.27
C ARG A 843 30.95 -24.34 -6.79
N LYS A 844 32.15 -24.10 -7.34
CA LYS A 844 32.46 -24.39 -8.76
C LYS A 844 32.13 -25.85 -9.05
N LYS A 845 31.14 -26.07 -9.92
CA LYS A 845 30.75 -27.40 -10.40
C LYS A 845 31.62 -27.75 -11.61
N GLU A 846 32.59 -28.63 -11.43
CA GLU A 846 33.47 -29.06 -12.51
C GLU A 846 32.70 -29.94 -13.51
N THR A 847 32.27 -29.34 -14.61
CA THR A 847 31.73 -30.02 -15.78
C THR A 847 32.87 -30.34 -16.74
N ASN A 848 33.27 -31.62 -16.81
CA ASN A 848 34.41 -32.07 -17.62
C ASN A 848 34.12 -32.15 -19.14
N ARG A 849 33.69 -31.03 -19.72
CA ARG A 849 33.70 -30.73 -21.17
C ARG A 849 33.95 -29.24 -21.36
N HIS A 850 34.66 -28.85 -22.42
CA HIS A 850 34.81 -27.44 -22.78
C HIS A 850 33.45 -26.82 -23.10
N GLY A 851 33.22 -25.60 -22.58
CA GLY A 851 31.90 -24.98 -22.45
C GLY A 851 31.77 -24.34 -21.07
N GLU A 852 32.05 -23.03 -20.99
CA GLU A 852 32.26 -22.33 -19.71
C GLU A 852 30.95 -21.91 -19.04
N HIS A 853 30.26 -22.86 -18.41
CA HIS A 853 29.03 -22.56 -17.66
C HIS A 853 29.17 -22.83 -16.16
N LEU A 854 29.49 -21.77 -15.42
CA LEU A 854 29.69 -21.78 -13.98
C LEU A 854 28.34 -21.95 -13.25
N THR A 855 27.90 -23.21 -13.08
CA THR A 855 26.61 -23.52 -12.42
C THR A 855 26.66 -23.18 -10.91
N ILE A 856 26.34 -21.94 -10.54
CA ILE A 856 26.26 -21.50 -9.14
C ILE A 856 25.14 -22.27 -8.43
N LYS A 857 25.49 -23.05 -7.41
CA LYS A 857 24.52 -23.75 -6.56
C LYS A 857 24.49 -23.17 -5.14
N LEU A 858 23.61 -22.18 -4.95
CA LEU A 858 23.34 -21.55 -3.67
C LEU A 858 22.94 -22.60 -2.61
N MET A 859 23.69 -22.66 -1.51
CA MET A 859 23.33 -23.43 -0.31
C MET A 859 23.57 -22.55 0.92
N LYS A 860 22.53 -22.31 1.72
CA LYS A 860 22.62 -21.51 2.95
C LYS A 860 23.08 -22.41 4.10
N GLN A 861 24.31 -22.21 4.57
CA GLN A 861 24.87 -22.89 5.74
C GLN A 861 25.54 -21.88 6.68
N HIS A 862 25.34 -22.04 7.99
CA HIS A 862 26.03 -21.23 9.00
C HIS A 862 27.48 -21.72 9.14
N VAL A 863 28.44 -20.96 8.59
CA VAL A 863 29.88 -21.25 8.70
C VAL A 863 30.62 -20.01 9.19
N SER A 864 31.40 -20.17 10.27
CA SER A 864 32.12 -19.07 10.90
C SER A 864 33.50 -18.86 10.26
N ARG A 865 33.59 -17.83 9.38
CA ARG A 865 34.77 -17.43 8.57
C ARG A 865 35.10 -18.34 7.40
N PHE A 866 35.51 -17.72 6.30
CA PHE A 866 36.81 -17.98 5.67
C PHE A 866 37.42 -16.66 5.18
N LEU A 867 38.75 -16.62 5.02
CA LEU A 867 39.44 -15.53 4.33
C LEU A 867 39.33 -15.77 2.81
N VAL A 868 39.15 -14.71 2.04
CA VAL A 868 39.52 -14.73 0.61
C VAL A 868 41.02 -14.47 0.54
N LEU A 869 41.79 -15.50 0.21
CA LEU A 869 43.18 -15.38 -0.19
C LEU A 869 43.26 -15.69 -1.69
N ASP A 870 43.46 -14.65 -2.50
CA ASP A 870 43.92 -14.83 -3.87
C ASP A 870 45.42 -15.17 -3.85
N ASN A 871 45.81 -16.32 -4.42
CA ASN A 871 47.08 -16.46 -5.12
C ASN A 871 47.23 -17.77 -5.95
N GLN A 872 48.31 -17.82 -6.72
CA GLN A 872 48.52 -18.75 -7.83
C GLN A 872 49.16 -20.11 -7.46
N ARG A 873 48.92 -21.12 -8.31
CA ARG A 873 49.79 -22.27 -8.68
C ARG A 873 50.37 -23.18 -7.58
N ARG A 874 50.02 -24.48 -7.64
CA ARG A 874 50.94 -25.58 -8.07
C ARG A 874 50.23 -26.94 -8.27
N GLN A 875 50.97 -27.97 -8.70
CA GLN A 875 50.48 -29.16 -9.42
C GLN A 875 50.56 -30.48 -8.62
N SER A 876 49.64 -31.41 -8.93
CA SER A 876 49.89 -32.87 -9.08
C SER A 876 48.68 -33.48 -9.82
N ARG A 877 48.79 -34.09 -11.02
CA ARG A 877 49.30 -35.46 -11.32
C ARG A 877 48.62 -36.52 -10.43
N ASN A 878 47.70 -37.36 -10.91
CA ASN A 878 47.97 -38.37 -11.95
C ASN A 878 46.71 -39.14 -12.48
N LEU A 879 46.93 -39.87 -13.59
CA LEU A 879 46.28 -41.13 -14.06
C LEU A 879 44.94 -41.14 -14.84
N VAL A 880 45.08 -41.53 -16.11
CA VAL A 880 44.19 -42.28 -17.04
C VAL A 880 42.95 -41.60 -17.62
N THR A 881 43.00 -41.39 -18.94
CA THR A 881 41.89 -41.13 -19.86
C THR A 881 41.44 -42.43 -20.57
N MET A 882 40.18 -42.47 -21.02
CA MET A 882 39.81 -43.19 -22.25
C MET A 882 39.62 -42.17 -23.39
N THR A 883 39.88 -42.59 -24.62
CA THR A 883 40.10 -41.69 -25.77
C THR A 883 38.82 -41.29 -26.49
N ALA A 884 38.81 -40.08 -27.06
CA ALA A 884 37.67 -39.51 -27.80
C ALA A 884 37.32 -40.20 -29.14
N ARG A 885 37.98 -41.31 -29.50
CA ARG A 885 37.70 -42.07 -30.74
C ARG A 885 36.28 -42.66 -30.71
N ASP A 886 35.88 -43.19 -29.56
CA ASP A 886 34.55 -43.75 -29.25
C ASP A 886 33.41 -42.71 -29.32
N LEU A 887 33.73 -41.44 -29.60
CA LEU A 887 32.82 -40.29 -29.59
C LEU A 887 32.65 -39.63 -30.98
N ILE A 888 33.38 -40.09 -32.00
CA ILE A 888 33.40 -39.48 -33.35
C ILE A 888 32.58 -40.30 -34.36
N GLU A 889 32.46 -41.62 -34.18
CA GLU A 889 31.92 -42.55 -35.20
C GLU A 889 30.39 -42.54 -35.41
N ASN A 890 29.62 -41.58 -34.88
CA ASN A 890 28.14 -41.60 -34.96
C ASN A 890 27.50 -40.19 -35.02
N TYR A 891 27.98 -39.33 -35.92
CA TYR A 891 27.29 -38.09 -36.34
C TYR A 891 27.57 -37.83 -37.84
N PHE A 892 26.57 -37.29 -38.56
CA PHE A 892 26.49 -37.21 -40.04
C PHE A 892 26.33 -38.57 -40.76
N ASP A 893 25.45 -38.76 -41.76
CA ASP A 893 24.35 -37.91 -42.24
C ASP A 893 23.20 -38.78 -42.85
N ASN A 894 22.19 -38.15 -43.45
CA ASN A 894 20.95 -38.74 -43.97
C ASN A 894 21.09 -39.47 -45.32
N SER A 895 20.47 -40.66 -45.46
CA SER A 895 19.52 -41.00 -46.55
C SER A 895 18.94 -42.43 -46.45
N ASP A 896 17.66 -42.55 -46.83
CA ASP A 896 16.85 -43.65 -47.40
C ASP A 896 17.07 -45.16 -47.08
N ASP A 897 16.07 -45.96 -47.48
CA ASP A 897 15.94 -47.41 -47.22
C ASP A 897 17.08 -48.26 -47.82
N GLU A 898 17.68 -49.15 -47.02
CA GLU A 898 17.20 -50.54 -46.97
C GLU A 898 17.79 -51.40 -45.81
N THR A 899 17.01 -52.42 -45.43
CA THR A 899 17.41 -53.74 -44.88
C THR A 899 18.62 -53.89 -43.91
N TYR A 900 18.66 -53.18 -42.77
CA TYR A 900 19.55 -53.57 -41.64
C TYR A 900 18.87 -54.13 -40.38
N THR A 901 19.51 -55.13 -39.78
CA THR A 901 18.92 -56.02 -38.75
C THR A 901 18.93 -55.43 -37.33
N LEU A 902 18.08 -54.41 -37.10
CA LEU A 902 17.89 -53.73 -35.81
C LEU A 902 17.92 -54.70 -34.61
N THR A 903 18.86 -54.48 -33.69
CA THR A 903 19.09 -55.37 -32.54
C THR A 903 17.89 -55.40 -31.58
N LYS A 904 17.83 -56.42 -30.70
CA LYS A 904 16.85 -56.48 -29.60
C LYS A 904 16.87 -55.24 -28.70
N LYS A 905 18.00 -54.51 -28.62
CA LYS A 905 18.16 -53.28 -27.82
C LYS A 905 17.49 -52.08 -28.50
N ASP A 906 17.63 -51.98 -29.82
CA ASP A 906 17.15 -50.84 -30.60
C ASP A 906 15.67 -50.97 -30.95
N LYS A 907 15.20 -52.20 -31.22
CA LYS A 907 13.75 -52.50 -31.27
C LYS A 907 13.06 -52.11 -29.95
N ARG A 908 13.69 -52.37 -28.79
CA ARG A 908 13.20 -51.89 -27.48
C ARG A 908 13.27 -50.35 -27.33
N LYS A 909 14.31 -49.69 -27.81
CA LYS A 909 14.47 -48.22 -27.80
C LYS A 909 13.37 -47.54 -28.65
N HIS A 910 13.11 -48.06 -29.85
CA HIS A 910 12.06 -47.58 -30.75
C HIS A 910 10.65 -47.85 -30.20
N GLN A 911 10.39 -49.04 -29.67
CA GLN A 911 9.14 -49.36 -28.96
C GLN A 911 8.91 -48.44 -27.76
N LYS A 912 9.97 -48.06 -27.02
CA LYS A 912 9.86 -47.11 -25.90
C LYS A 912 9.53 -45.68 -26.38
N LYS A 913 10.16 -45.20 -27.46
CA LYS A 913 9.79 -43.91 -28.11
C LYS A 913 8.32 -43.94 -28.57
N ALA A 914 7.91 -44.97 -29.32
CA ALA A 914 6.54 -45.11 -29.82
C ALA A 914 5.49 -45.22 -28.70
N ARG A 915 5.81 -45.91 -27.59
CA ARG A 915 4.93 -46.00 -26.41
C ARG A 915 4.78 -44.65 -25.70
N VAL A 916 5.83 -43.82 -25.66
CA VAL A 916 5.74 -42.45 -25.10
C VAL A 916 4.91 -41.54 -26.02
N ALA A 917 5.09 -41.63 -27.34
CA ALA A 917 4.28 -40.88 -28.31
C ALA A 917 2.79 -41.23 -28.19
N ARG A 918 2.44 -42.53 -28.20
CA ARG A 918 1.05 -42.99 -27.99
C ARG A 918 0.49 -42.58 -26.62
N LYS A 919 1.31 -42.58 -25.55
CA LYS A 919 0.84 -42.09 -24.23
C LYS A 919 0.49 -40.60 -24.28
N ARG A 920 1.29 -39.76 -24.97
CA ARG A 920 0.98 -38.33 -25.14
C ARG A 920 -0.29 -38.11 -25.96
N LEU A 921 -0.45 -38.81 -27.08
CA LEU A 921 -1.65 -38.71 -27.92
C LEU A 921 -2.92 -39.13 -27.14
N ASN A 922 -2.86 -40.26 -26.43
CA ASN A 922 -4.00 -40.73 -25.63
C ASN A 922 -4.32 -39.80 -24.44
N MET A 923 -3.32 -39.12 -23.85
CA MET A 923 -3.59 -38.07 -22.87
C MET A 923 -4.36 -36.92 -23.51
N SER A 924 -3.86 -36.38 -24.64
CA SER A 924 -4.52 -35.29 -25.39
C SER A 924 -5.98 -35.59 -25.72
N MET A 925 -6.28 -36.81 -26.21
CA MET A 925 -7.66 -37.21 -26.52
C MET A 925 -8.52 -37.41 -25.26
N CYS A 926 -7.95 -37.84 -24.13
CA CYS A 926 -8.67 -37.90 -22.86
C CYS A 926 -8.98 -36.51 -22.30
N ASP A 927 -8.06 -35.56 -22.46
CA ASP A 927 -8.24 -34.17 -22.02
C ASP A 927 -9.30 -33.47 -22.89
N GLU A 928 -9.26 -33.60 -24.23
CA GLU A 928 -10.32 -33.12 -25.13
C GLU A 928 -11.69 -33.76 -24.85
N ALA A 929 -11.73 -35.08 -24.65
CA ALA A 929 -12.99 -35.79 -24.39
C ALA A 929 -13.61 -35.35 -23.05
N LYS A 930 -12.77 -35.05 -22.05
CA LYS A 930 -13.20 -34.49 -20.78
C LYS A 930 -13.71 -33.06 -20.94
N GLU A 931 -12.99 -32.20 -21.67
CA GLU A 931 -13.40 -30.81 -21.93
C GLU A 931 -14.76 -30.72 -22.64
N ARG A 932 -15.00 -31.57 -23.65
CA ARG A 932 -16.31 -31.69 -24.32
C ARG A 932 -17.40 -32.20 -23.37
N ALA A 933 -17.09 -33.16 -22.49
CA ALA A 933 -18.04 -33.67 -21.51
C ALA A 933 -18.39 -32.63 -20.43
N ASP A 934 -17.41 -31.86 -19.96
CA ASP A 934 -17.60 -30.78 -18.99
C ASP A 934 -18.38 -29.61 -19.60
N MET A 935 -18.15 -29.24 -20.88
CA MET A 935 -19.00 -28.27 -21.60
C MET A 935 -20.45 -28.74 -21.73
N GLN A 936 -20.71 -29.96 -22.23
CA GLN A 936 -22.08 -30.47 -22.36
C GLN A 936 -22.81 -30.63 -21.03
N ARG A 937 -22.06 -30.75 -19.92
CA ARG A 937 -22.60 -30.77 -18.56
C ARG A 937 -22.88 -29.35 -18.06
N LEU A 938 -22.05 -28.38 -18.41
CA LEU A 938 -22.28 -26.96 -18.14
C LEU A 938 -23.55 -26.46 -18.85
N GLU A 939 -23.69 -26.71 -20.15
CA GLU A 939 -24.88 -26.32 -20.93
C GLU A 939 -26.18 -26.87 -20.33
N ARG A 940 -26.23 -28.19 -20.07
CA ARG A 940 -27.39 -28.84 -19.46
C ARG A 940 -27.72 -28.29 -18.07
N ASN A 941 -26.71 -27.98 -17.26
CA ASN A 941 -26.91 -27.33 -15.96
C ASN A 941 -27.41 -25.89 -16.12
N VAL A 942 -26.90 -25.13 -17.09
CA VAL A 942 -27.33 -23.75 -17.37
C VAL A 942 -28.80 -23.72 -17.80
N SER A 943 -29.23 -24.57 -18.76
CA SER A 943 -30.64 -24.63 -19.16
C SER A 943 -31.57 -24.98 -18.00
N LEU A 944 -31.26 -26.04 -17.23
CA LEU A 944 -32.05 -26.45 -16.05
C LEU A 944 -32.08 -25.39 -14.93
N ILE A 945 -31.02 -24.58 -14.80
CA ILE A 945 -30.98 -23.48 -13.83
C ILE A 945 -31.78 -22.30 -14.34
N THR A 946 -31.68 -21.93 -15.63
CA THR A 946 -32.45 -20.84 -16.24
C THR A 946 -33.96 -21.13 -16.19
N GLU A 947 -34.39 -22.35 -16.50
CA GLU A 947 -35.78 -22.80 -16.39
C GLU A 947 -36.33 -22.76 -14.95
N ARG A 948 -35.50 -23.16 -13.98
CA ARG A 948 -35.87 -23.08 -12.55
C ARG A 948 -35.87 -21.65 -12.02
N LEU A 949 -34.97 -20.80 -12.52
CA LEU A 949 -34.89 -19.38 -12.15
C LEU A 949 -36.02 -18.58 -12.78
N SER A 950 -36.43 -18.81 -14.03
CA SER A 950 -37.61 -18.15 -14.60
C SER A 950 -38.88 -18.52 -13.81
N THR A 951 -39.05 -19.80 -13.50
CA THR A 951 -40.19 -20.31 -12.71
C THR A 951 -40.20 -19.74 -11.28
N LYS A 952 -39.04 -19.66 -10.60
CA LYS A 952 -38.94 -19.05 -9.27
C LYS A 952 -39.08 -17.52 -9.31
N ARG A 953 -38.47 -16.83 -10.26
CA ARG A 953 -38.55 -15.37 -10.43
C ARG A 953 -39.98 -14.94 -10.72
N SER A 954 -40.72 -15.67 -11.57
CA SER A 954 -42.16 -15.47 -11.78
C SER A 954 -42.93 -15.57 -10.46
N ARG A 955 -42.65 -16.59 -9.63
CA ARG A 955 -43.37 -16.82 -8.37
C ARG A 955 -42.98 -15.84 -7.25
N PHE A 956 -41.75 -15.36 -7.22
CA PHE A 956 -41.30 -14.30 -6.30
C PHE A 956 -41.84 -12.94 -6.74
N ALA A 957 -41.68 -12.57 -8.01
CA ALA A 957 -42.21 -11.32 -8.56
C ALA A 957 -43.74 -11.24 -8.44
N SER A 958 -44.47 -12.33 -8.69
CA SER A 958 -45.91 -12.39 -8.44
C SER A 958 -46.25 -12.21 -6.96
N LYS A 959 -45.51 -12.80 -6.03
CA LYS A 959 -45.74 -12.59 -4.59
C LYS A 959 -45.38 -11.18 -4.12
N LEU A 960 -44.33 -10.60 -4.67
CA LEU A 960 -43.91 -9.23 -4.37
C LEU A 960 -44.92 -8.23 -4.94
N ALA A 961 -45.33 -8.40 -6.20
CA ALA A 961 -46.39 -7.63 -6.82
C ALA A 961 -47.69 -7.72 -6.02
N THR A 962 -48.16 -8.90 -5.63
CA THR A 962 -49.38 -9.01 -4.81
C THR A 962 -49.21 -8.45 -3.39
N LEU A 963 -48.02 -8.51 -2.77
CA LEU A 963 -47.75 -7.82 -1.50
C LEU A 963 -47.65 -6.30 -1.65
N MET A 964 -47.46 -5.80 -2.87
CA MET A 964 -47.36 -4.39 -3.20
C MET A 964 -48.74 -3.83 -3.62
N GLU A 965 -49.51 -4.59 -4.40
CA GLU A 965 -50.96 -4.41 -4.61
C GLU A 965 -51.73 -4.42 -3.28
N GLU A 966 -51.38 -5.31 -2.33
CA GLU A 966 -51.97 -5.38 -0.98
C GLU A 966 -51.70 -4.13 -0.11
N GLU A 967 -50.68 -3.32 -0.41
CA GLU A 967 -50.33 -2.10 0.34
C GLU A 967 -50.45 -0.83 -0.54
N GLU A 968 -51.17 -0.91 -1.67
CA GLU A 968 -51.38 0.16 -2.68
C GLU A 968 -50.10 0.80 -3.27
N LEU A 969 -48.96 0.10 -3.17
CA LEU A 969 -47.67 0.54 -3.71
C LEU A 969 -47.47 -0.06 -5.11
N ASP A 970 -47.63 0.73 -6.17
CA ASP A 970 -47.24 0.27 -7.50
C ASP A 970 -45.71 0.10 -7.63
N MET A 971 -45.29 -0.93 -8.37
CA MET A 971 -43.88 -1.17 -8.71
C MET A 971 -43.34 -0.12 -9.68
N GLU A 972 -44.16 0.37 -10.61
CA GLU A 972 -43.73 1.41 -11.55
C GLU A 972 -43.63 2.76 -10.83
N GLN A 973 -44.63 3.15 -10.02
CA GLN A 973 -44.56 4.31 -9.13
C GLN A 973 -43.39 4.23 -8.13
N LEU A 974 -43.14 3.09 -7.47
CA LEU A 974 -41.99 2.95 -6.55
C LEU A 974 -40.66 3.12 -7.29
N TYR A 975 -40.56 2.67 -8.55
CA TYR A 975 -39.38 2.87 -9.37
C TYR A 975 -39.26 4.31 -9.85
N LEU A 976 -40.37 4.99 -10.20
CA LEU A 976 -40.43 6.39 -10.60
C LEU A 976 -40.16 7.36 -9.45
N ASP A 977 -40.64 7.08 -8.24
CA ASP A 977 -40.32 7.84 -7.03
C ASP A 977 -38.82 7.72 -6.72
N PHE A 978 -38.26 6.52 -6.85
CA PHE A 978 -36.84 6.25 -6.65
C PHE A 978 -35.97 6.85 -7.77
N GLU A 979 -36.42 6.81 -9.01
CA GLU A 979 -35.74 7.38 -10.18
C GLU A 979 -35.81 8.91 -10.16
N GLY A 980 -36.94 9.51 -9.78
CA GLY A 980 -37.08 10.95 -9.53
C GLY A 980 -36.16 11.45 -8.43
N VAL A 981 -36.19 10.82 -7.26
CA VAL A 981 -35.33 11.18 -6.11
C VAL A 981 -33.82 11.00 -6.39
N VAL A 982 -33.43 10.18 -7.37
CA VAL A 982 -32.01 9.90 -7.70
C VAL A 982 -31.53 10.64 -8.96
N PHE A 983 -32.40 10.91 -9.93
CA PHE A 983 -32.01 11.40 -11.27
C PHE A 983 -32.72 12.67 -11.74
N GLU A 984 -33.86 13.09 -11.19
CA GLU A 984 -34.39 14.42 -11.53
C GLU A 984 -33.53 15.51 -10.89
N PRO A 985 -32.95 16.43 -11.69
CA PRO A 985 -32.13 17.50 -11.13
C PRO A 985 -33.06 18.51 -10.46
N TYR A 986 -32.96 18.64 -9.13
CA TYR A 986 -33.79 19.56 -8.34
C TYR A 986 -33.56 21.00 -8.80
N ALA A 987 -34.45 21.48 -9.67
CA ALA A 987 -34.35 22.75 -10.41
C ALA A 987 -35.28 23.79 -9.78
N ASP A 988 -34.87 24.29 -8.61
CA ASP A 988 -35.59 25.37 -7.93
C ASP A 988 -35.39 26.70 -8.67
N THR A 989 -36.27 27.68 -8.47
CA THR A 989 -36.15 29.01 -9.07
C THR A 989 -36.33 30.09 -8.01
N ILE A 990 -35.20 30.64 -7.56
CA ILE A 990 -35.14 31.59 -6.46
C ILE A 990 -35.33 33.01 -7.01
N SER A 991 -36.54 33.55 -6.84
CA SER A 991 -36.86 34.96 -7.10
C SER A 991 -36.17 35.87 -6.06
N VAL A 992 -35.12 36.57 -6.47
CA VAL A 992 -34.42 37.54 -5.62
C VAL A 992 -34.96 38.94 -5.90
N THR A 993 -35.85 39.42 -5.02
CA THR A 993 -36.38 40.79 -5.04
C THR A 993 -35.47 41.76 -4.28
N ARG A 994 -35.29 42.97 -4.81
CA ARG A 994 -34.62 44.08 -4.11
C ARG A 994 -35.35 45.40 -4.39
N GLY A 995 -36.35 45.69 -3.56
CA GLY A 995 -37.38 46.69 -3.88
C GLY A 995 -38.38 46.11 -4.88
N GLU A 996 -38.91 46.94 -5.77
CA GLU A 996 -39.93 46.56 -6.75
C GLU A 996 -39.42 45.65 -7.89
N VAL A 997 -38.11 45.43 -7.99
CA VAL A 997 -37.50 44.58 -9.04
C VAL A 997 -37.22 43.18 -8.48
N SER A 998 -37.89 42.17 -9.05
CA SER A 998 -37.52 40.75 -8.93
C SER A 998 -36.51 40.36 -10.00
N LYS A 999 -35.65 39.40 -9.68
CA LYS A 999 -34.91 38.64 -10.69
C LYS A 999 -34.82 37.17 -10.29
N ASP A 1000 -35.32 36.31 -11.16
CA ASP A 1000 -35.41 34.88 -10.93
C ASP A 1000 -34.08 34.19 -11.29
N ILE A 1001 -33.60 33.34 -10.38
CA ILE A 1001 -32.36 32.57 -10.52
C ILE A 1001 -32.70 31.09 -10.43
N SER A 1002 -32.64 30.39 -11.56
CA SER A 1002 -32.76 28.92 -11.54
C SER A 1002 -31.52 28.31 -10.88
N VAL A 1003 -31.73 27.48 -9.87
CA VAL A 1003 -30.70 26.81 -9.07
C VAL A 1003 -30.88 25.31 -9.21
N THR A 1004 -30.11 24.71 -10.11
CA THR A 1004 -30.06 23.27 -10.30
C THR A 1004 -29.11 22.63 -9.29
N ARG A 1005 -29.63 21.89 -8.30
CA ARG A 1005 -28.78 21.09 -7.39
C ARG A 1005 -28.29 19.81 -8.10
N VAL A 1006 -27.02 19.47 -7.86
CA VAL A 1006 -26.39 18.23 -8.36
C VAL A 1006 -25.68 17.52 -7.21
N GLY A 1007 -26.28 16.44 -6.70
CA GLY A 1007 -25.72 15.61 -5.62
C GLY A 1007 -26.81 14.95 -4.78
N THR A 1008 -26.63 13.66 -4.46
CA THR A 1008 -27.63 12.83 -3.77
C THR A 1008 -27.37 12.74 -2.27
N ASP A 1009 -28.37 13.08 -1.43
CA ASP A 1009 -28.30 12.82 0.01
C ASP A 1009 -28.68 11.37 0.33
N THR A 1010 -27.67 10.50 0.24
CA THR A 1010 -27.80 9.06 0.53
C THR A 1010 -28.21 8.74 1.98
N THR A 1011 -28.16 9.71 2.89
CA THR A 1011 -28.29 9.46 4.33
C THR A 1011 -29.73 9.11 4.72
N ALA A 1012 -30.71 9.82 4.15
CA ALA A 1012 -32.13 9.53 4.33
C ALA A 1012 -32.53 8.18 3.71
N VAL A 1013 -32.10 7.94 2.46
CA VAL A 1013 -32.36 6.69 1.71
C VAL A 1013 -31.87 5.47 2.51
N GLY A 1014 -30.66 5.53 3.05
CA GLY A 1014 -30.08 4.44 3.83
C GLY A 1014 -30.83 4.11 5.12
N HIS A 1015 -31.44 5.09 5.80
CA HIS A 1015 -32.26 4.83 6.99
C HIS A 1015 -33.65 4.30 6.60
N LEU A 1016 -34.26 4.85 5.54
CA LEU A 1016 -35.55 4.39 5.03
C LEU A 1016 -35.49 2.91 4.62
N MET A 1017 -34.46 2.53 3.85
CA MET A 1017 -34.24 1.13 3.44
C MET A 1017 -34.06 0.16 4.62
N GLU A 1018 -33.29 0.54 5.64
CA GLU A 1018 -33.04 -0.29 6.82
C GLU A 1018 -34.33 -0.54 7.63
N THR A 1019 -35.18 0.50 7.77
CA THR A 1019 -36.51 0.38 8.38
C THR A 1019 -37.45 -0.50 7.55
N VAL A 1020 -37.53 -0.26 6.23
CA VAL A 1020 -38.44 -1.00 5.33
C VAL A 1020 -38.08 -2.49 5.24
N LEU A 1021 -36.80 -2.83 5.07
CA LEU A 1021 -36.36 -4.23 5.02
C LEU A 1021 -36.58 -4.95 6.34
N THR A 1022 -36.39 -4.27 7.48
CA THR A 1022 -36.69 -4.85 8.80
C THR A 1022 -38.19 -5.11 8.98
N LYS A 1023 -39.06 -4.17 8.59
CA LYS A 1023 -40.53 -4.37 8.56
C LYS A 1023 -40.89 -5.58 7.68
N LEU A 1024 -40.44 -5.58 6.43
CA LEU A 1024 -40.84 -6.56 5.41
C LEU A 1024 -40.38 -8.00 5.76
N MET A 1025 -39.22 -8.16 6.42
CA MET A 1025 -38.75 -9.44 6.97
C MET A 1025 -39.61 -9.94 8.14
N LEU A 1026 -40.07 -9.04 9.02
CA LEU A 1026 -40.98 -9.39 10.12
C LEU A 1026 -42.37 -9.76 9.60
N ASP A 1027 -42.87 -9.06 8.57
CA ASP A 1027 -44.21 -9.29 8.01
C ASP A 1027 -44.30 -10.55 7.14
N LEU A 1028 -43.24 -10.89 6.39
CA LEU A 1028 -43.12 -12.20 5.72
C LEU A 1028 -43.19 -13.37 6.72
N LYS A 1029 -42.76 -13.15 7.97
CA LYS A 1029 -42.78 -14.14 9.04
C LYS A 1029 -44.11 -14.13 9.82
N SER A 1030 -44.76 -12.96 9.94
CA SER A 1030 -46.06 -12.80 10.62
C SER A 1030 -47.23 -13.38 9.80
N LYS A 1031 -47.22 -13.22 8.47
CA LYS A 1031 -48.23 -13.77 7.53
C LYS A 1031 -48.09 -15.30 7.28
N GLY A 1032 -47.29 -16.03 8.08
CA GLY A 1032 -47.09 -17.49 7.95
C GLY A 1032 -48.29 -18.34 8.43
N PRO A 1033 -48.55 -19.54 7.84
CA PRO A 1033 -49.75 -20.32 8.13
C PRO A 1033 -49.85 -20.82 9.58
N ASP A 1034 -51.08 -20.73 10.12
CA ASP A 1034 -51.42 -20.78 11.56
C ASP A 1034 -50.79 -21.94 12.37
N LYS A 1035 -49.92 -21.60 13.33
CA LYS A 1035 -49.57 -22.48 14.46
C LYS A 1035 -50.57 -22.25 15.61
N LYS A 1036 -51.12 -23.34 16.15
CA LYS A 1036 -52.27 -23.35 17.09
C LYS A 1036 -52.09 -22.40 18.29
N LYS A 1037 -52.88 -21.32 18.32
CA LYS A 1037 -52.89 -20.26 19.34
C LYS A 1037 -53.40 -20.75 20.71
N ARG A 1038 -52.69 -20.43 21.80
CA ARG A 1038 -53.14 -20.59 23.19
C ARG A 1038 -53.79 -19.27 23.67
N LYS A 1039 -55.05 -19.28 24.09
CA LYS A 1039 -55.87 -18.06 24.33
C LYS A 1039 -56.17 -17.76 25.82
N ARG A 1040 -56.02 -16.48 26.20
CA ARG A 1040 -56.93 -15.65 27.06
C ARG A 1040 -56.49 -14.18 26.84
N ARG A 1041 -57.28 -13.33 26.17
CA ARG A 1041 -58.42 -12.50 26.64
C ARG A 1041 -57.96 -11.18 27.34
N ARG A 1042 -58.47 -9.97 27.01
CA ARG A 1042 -58.87 -9.32 25.73
C ARG A 1042 -59.16 -7.82 25.99
N GLY A 1043 -58.87 -6.93 25.03
CA GLY A 1043 -59.51 -5.61 24.85
C GLY A 1043 -58.54 -4.41 24.85
N ALA A 1044 -58.81 -3.31 24.14
CA ALA A 1044 -59.77 -3.11 23.04
C ALA A 1044 -59.48 -1.79 22.26
N GLY A 1045 -59.68 -1.78 20.93
CA GLY A 1045 -59.71 -0.58 20.06
C GLY A 1045 -58.35 0.02 19.68
N GLN A 1046 -58.19 0.68 18.51
CA GLN A 1046 -58.94 0.52 17.25
C GLN A 1046 -57.98 0.70 16.04
N ALA A 1047 -58.47 1.04 14.85
CA ALA A 1047 -57.79 0.82 13.57
C ALA A 1047 -57.15 2.07 12.97
N THR A 1048 -56.25 1.85 12.01
CA THR A 1048 -55.60 2.86 11.16
C THR A 1048 -56.39 3.11 9.88
N ASN A 1049 -56.50 4.36 9.47
CA ASN A 1049 -56.61 4.77 8.07
C ASN A 1049 -55.53 5.82 7.80
N LEU A 1050 -54.97 5.85 6.58
CA LEU A 1050 -53.97 6.83 6.16
C LEU A 1050 -54.23 7.20 4.70
N GLY A 1051 -54.49 8.49 4.43
CA GLY A 1051 -54.68 8.98 3.07
C GLY A 1051 -55.06 10.45 3.01
N LYS A 1052 -54.07 11.35 2.92
CA LYS A 1052 -54.23 12.74 2.45
C LYS A 1052 -52.85 13.30 2.01
N SER A 1053 -52.76 13.56 0.69
CA SER A 1053 -51.86 14.46 -0.07
C SER A 1053 -50.40 14.73 0.35
N GLY A 1054 -49.52 14.82 -0.67
CA GLY A 1054 -48.11 15.22 -0.54
C GLY A 1054 -47.84 16.67 -0.10
N LEU A 1055 -48.89 17.48 0.13
CA LEU A 1055 -48.76 18.82 0.72
C LEU A 1055 -48.12 18.75 2.12
N SER A 1056 -48.52 17.73 2.88
CA SER A 1056 -47.96 17.40 4.20
C SER A 1056 -46.45 17.14 4.16
N VAL A 1057 -45.95 16.47 3.13
CA VAL A 1057 -44.52 16.17 2.93
C VAL A 1057 -43.73 17.46 2.64
N GLY A 1058 -44.27 18.36 1.81
CA GLY A 1058 -43.67 19.67 1.56
C GLY A 1058 -43.52 20.51 2.83
N ILE A 1059 -44.58 20.54 3.67
CA ILE A 1059 -44.57 21.22 4.96
C ILE A 1059 -43.56 20.56 5.92
N LEU A 1060 -43.47 19.23 5.96
CA LEU A 1060 -42.49 18.51 6.78
C LEU A 1060 -41.04 18.82 6.38
N ILE A 1061 -40.73 18.87 5.08
CA ILE A 1061 -39.38 19.21 4.58
C ILE A 1061 -39.03 20.67 4.93
N GLN A 1062 -39.96 21.62 4.76
CA GLN A 1062 -39.74 23.00 5.18
C GLN A 1062 -39.52 23.12 6.69
N ARG A 1063 -40.31 22.40 7.51
CA ARG A 1063 -40.13 22.34 8.97
C ARG A 1063 -38.79 21.71 9.37
N GLN A 1064 -38.31 20.69 8.67
CA GLN A 1064 -36.99 20.11 8.95
C GLN A 1064 -35.86 21.09 8.63
N ASN A 1065 -35.87 21.73 7.46
CA ASN A 1065 -34.87 22.74 7.09
C ASN A 1065 -34.85 23.92 8.07
N LYS A 1066 -36.02 24.44 8.43
CA LYS A 1066 -36.17 25.53 9.41
C LYS A 1066 -35.72 25.11 10.82
N MET A 1067 -35.89 23.84 11.20
CA MET A 1067 -35.34 23.30 12.45
C MET A 1067 -33.80 23.23 12.45
N GLU A 1068 -33.15 23.06 11.30
CA GLU A 1068 -31.69 23.12 11.19
C GLU A 1068 -31.16 24.57 11.21
N GLU A 1069 -31.87 25.53 10.60
CA GLU A 1069 -31.62 26.96 10.78
C GLU A 1069 -31.73 27.37 12.26
N VAL A 1070 -32.76 26.92 12.97
CA VAL A 1070 -32.90 27.14 14.41
C VAL A 1070 -31.69 26.56 15.18
N LYS A 1071 -31.26 25.33 14.87
CA LYS A 1071 -30.09 24.71 15.54
C LYS A 1071 -28.78 25.46 15.25
N SER A 1072 -28.59 26.03 14.05
CA SER A 1072 -27.39 26.81 13.73
C SER A 1072 -27.40 28.16 14.44
N LEU A 1073 -28.55 28.87 14.44
CA LEU A 1073 -28.73 30.13 15.17
C LEU A 1073 -28.60 29.94 16.70
N GLN A 1074 -29.11 28.85 17.29
CA GLN A 1074 -28.89 28.50 18.70
C GLN A 1074 -27.41 28.29 19.03
N LYS A 1075 -26.64 27.70 18.10
CA LYS A 1075 -25.19 27.49 18.24
C LYS A 1075 -24.42 28.81 18.15
N GLU A 1076 -24.84 29.73 17.28
CA GLU A 1076 -24.26 31.07 17.17
C GLU A 1076 -24.60 31.94 18.37
N GLU A 1077 -25.87 32.01 18.79
CA GLU A 1077 -26.33 32.70 20.00
C GLU A 1077 -25.50 32.26 21.20
N LYS A 1078 -25.35 30.95 21.42
CA LYS A 1078 -24.54 30.39 22.50
C LYS A 1078 -23.07 30.79 22.39
N SER A 1079 -22.49 30.79 21.19
CA SER A 1079 -21.10 31.21 20.95
C SER A 1079 -20.88 32.69 21.29
N LEU A 1080 -21.80 33.57 20.87
CA LEU A 1080 -21.78 35.00 21.17
C LEU A 1080 -21.98 35.27 22.66
N VAL A 1081 -22.96 34.63 23.30
CA VAL A 1081 -23.22 34.74 24.75
C VAL A 1081 -22.01 34.28 25.56
N ASP A 1082 -21.39 33.15 25.24
CA ASP A 1082 -20.18 32.68 25.92
C ASP A 1082 -18.97 33.60 25.64
N ALA A 1083 -18.86 34.20 24.46
CA ALA A 1083 -17.82 35.18 24.16
C ALA A 1083 -18.00 36.48 24.97
N VAL A 1084 -19.23 37.01 25.06
CA VAL A 1084 -19.58 38.16 25.90
C VAL A 1084 -19.33 37.84 27.38
N LYS A 1085 -19.72 36.65 27.86
CA LYS A 1085 -19.51 36.19 29.24
C LYS A 1085 -18.03 36.12 29.60
N ARG A 1086 -17.18 35.55 28.72
CA ARG A 1086 -15.71 35.53 28.89
C ARG A 1086 -15.13 36.95 28.89
N ALA A 1087 -15.59 37.83 28.01
CA ALA A 1087 -15.12 39.21 27.92
C ALA A 1087 -15.53 40.04 29.15
N LYS A 1088 -16.76 39.91 29.65
CA LYS A 1088 -17.23 40.54 30.91
C LYS A 1088 -16.43 40.08 32.12
N LEU A 1089 -16.09 38.79 32.21
CA LEU A 1089 -15.23 38.26 33.27
C LEU A 1089 -13.82 38.88 33.23
N LEU A 1090 -13.23 39.00 32.03
CA LEU A 1090 -11.94 39.68 31.84
C LEU A 1090 -12.02 41.17 32.19
N LEU A 1091 -13.10 41.86 31.82
CA LEU A 1091 -13.33 43.27 32.13
C LEU A 1091 -13.45 43.50 33.64
N ALA A 1092 -14.20 42.65 34.36
CA ALA A 1092 -14.32 42.71 35.81
C ALA A 1092 -12.96 42.51 36.51
N GLN A 1093 -12.21 41.49 36.09
CA GLN A 1093 -10.86 41.20 36.62
C GLN A 1093 -9.85 42.32 36.30
N ALA A 1094 -9.97 42.99 35.15
CA ALA A 1094 -9.14 44.14 34.80
C ALA A 1094 -9.47 45.37 35.65
N LYS A 1095 -10.75 45.61 35.95
CA LYS A 1095 -11.18 46.67 36.89
C LYS A 1095 -10.71 46.39 38.32
N GLU A 1096 -10.91 45.18 38.82
CA GLU A 1096 -10.42 44.73 40.14
C GLU A 1096 -8.92 45.00 40.32
N ILE A 1097 -8.11 44.79 39.28
CA ILE A 1097 -6.69 45.17 39.28
C ILE A 1097 -6.54 46.69 39.42
N VAL A 1098 -7.17 47.49 38.55
CA VAL A 1098 -7.06 48.97 38.51
C VAL A 1098 -7.57 49.66 39.78
N ASP A 1099 -8.63 49.14 40.39
CA ASP A 1099 -9.28 49.68 41.58
C ASP A 1099 -8.54 49.27 42.88
N SER A 1100 -7.66 48.27 42.82
CA SER A 1100 -6.80 47.91 43.95
C SER A 1100 -5.80 49.03 44.27
N GLN A 1101 -5.70 49.42 45.56
CA GLN A 1101 -4.88 50.55 46.01
C GLN A 1101 -3.36 50.40 45.80
N GLU A 1102 -2.92 49.28 45.24
CA GLU A 1102 -1.53 49.03 44.80
C GLU A 1102 -1.10 49.95 43.63
N LEU A 1103 -2.04 50.55 42.90
CA LEU A 1103 -1.79 51.29 41.65
C LEU A 1103 -1.94 52.81 41.79
N LYS A 1104 -1.14 53.43 42.67
CA LYS A 1104 -1.16 54.88 42.92
C LYS A 1104 -0.22 55.69 42.02
N ASP A 1105 0.87 55.11 41.54
CA ASP A 1105 1.90 55.81 40.76
C ASP A 1105 1.66 55.77 39.24
N SER A 1106 2.24 56.73 38.52
CA SER A 1106 2.07 56.94 37.08
C SER A 1106 2.73 55.88 36.18
N PHE A 1107 3.65 55.06 36.71
CA PHE A 1107 4.45 54.11 35.95
C PHE A 1107 4.43 52.71 36.58
N TRP A 1108 3.97 51.70 35.84
CA TRP A 1108 3.81 50.35 36.42
C TRP A 1108 5.13 49.57 36.41
N LYS A 1109 5.69 49.34 37.59
CA LYS A 1109 6.75 48.35 37.80
C LYS A 1109 6.20 46.93 37.60
N TRP A 1110 6.37 46.39 36.39
CA TRP A 1110 5.92 45.07 35.93
C TRP A 1110 6.37 43.89 36.84
N ASP A 1111 7.46 44.11 37.59
CA ASP A 1111 8.03 43.22 38.60
C ASP A 1111 7.16 43.05 39.86
N ILE A 1112 6.29 44.03 40.16
CA ILE A 1112 5.29 43.95 41.24
C ILE A 1112 4.15 43.01 40.84
N VAL A 1113 3.71 43.06 39.57
CA VAL A 1113 2.53 42.31 39.10
C VAL A 1113 2.91 40.86 38.74
N LYS A 1114 2.58 39.92 39.63
CA LYS A 1114 2.91 38.49 39.51
C LYS A 1114 1.65 37.61 39.40
N GLY A 1115 1.84 36.37 38.94
CA GLY A 1115 0.77 35.35 38.86
C GLY A 1115 -0.43 35.80 38.01
N LYS A 1116 -1.65 35.46 38.48
CA LYS A 1116 -2.91 35.70 37.77
C LYS A 1116 -3.14 37.15 37.34
N LYS A 1117 -2.69 38.16 38.12
CA LYS A 1117 -2.79 39.58 37.71
C LYS A 1117 -2.03 39.84 36.39
N ARG A 1118 -0.88 39.18 36.17
CA ARG A 1118 -0.07 39.29 34.94
C ARG A 1118 -0.75 38.63 33.74
N GLU A 1119 -1.36 37.47 33.94
CA GLU A 1119 -2.15 36.72 32.94
C GLU A 1119 -3.35 37.55 32.44
N ILE A 1120 -4.09 38.20 33.35
CA ILE A 1120 -5.22 39.09 33.04
C ILE A 1120 -4.77 40.25 32.15
N LEU A 1121 -3.67 40.92 32.47
CA LEU A 1121 -3.13 42.02 31.67
C LEU A 1121 -2.65 41.55 30.29
N ALA A 1122 -2.01 40.39 30.20
CA ALA A 1122 -1.58 39.82 28.93
C ALA A 1122 -2.77 39.51 28.00
N ARG A 1123 -3.89 39.03 28.56
CA ARG A 1123 -5.15 38.83 27.83
C ARG A 1123 -5.79 40.16 27.41
N LEU A 1124 -5.86 41.14 28.30
CA LEU A 1124 -6.37 42.48 28.02
C LEU A 1124 -5.59 43.20 26.91
N CYS A 1125 -4.27 42.97 26.83
CA CYS A 1125 -3.40 43.56 25.81
C CYS A 1125 -3.28 42.73 24.52
N GLY A 1126 -3.89 41.54 24.44
CA GLY A 1126 -3.82 40.66 23.26
C GLY A 1126 -2.50 39.89 23.08
N VAL A 1127 -1.59 39.91 24.07
CA VAL A 1127 -0.27 39.24 23.99
C VAL A 1127 -0.23 37.86 24.66
N TYR A 1128 -1.36 37.38 25.19
CA TYR A 1128 -1.48 36.05 25.78
C TYR A 1128 -1.85 34.98 24.74
N LYS A 1129 -0.95 34.02 24.51
CA LYS A 1129 -1.28 32.71 23.91
C LYS A 1129 -1.23 31.64 24.99
N SER A 1130 -2.02 30.57 24.86
CA SER A 1130 -2.04 29.43 25.80
C SER A 1130 -0.72 28.66 25.88
N SER A 1131 0.12 28.77 24.83
CA SER A 1131 1.45 28.16 24.76
C SER A 1131 2.57 29.00 25.39
N ASN A 1132 2.34 30.31 25.64
CA ASN A 1132 3.41 31.19 26.10
C ASN A 1132 3.80 30.88 27.54
N ASN A 1133 5.09 30.74 27.82
CA ASN A 1133 5.59 30.56 29.18
C ASN A 1133 5.58 31.89 29.97
N ALA A 1134 5.76 31.80 31.29
CA ALA A 1134 5.69 32.96 32.18
C ALA A 1134 6.80 34.02 31.95
N ALA A 1135 7.89 33.67 31.25
CA ALA A 1135 8.96 34.60 30.87
C ALA A 1135 8.62 35.34 29.57
N GLU A 1136 8.09 34.65 28.55
CA GLU A 1136 7.58 35.27 27.31
C GLU A 1136 6.44 36.25 27.59
N VAL A 1137 5.47 35.86 28.44
CA VAL A 1137 4.40 36.77 28.87
C VAL A 1137 4.96 37.99 29.61
N ALA A 1138 6.05 37.84 30.37
CA ALA A 1138 6.72 38.96 31.02
C ALA A 1138 7.46 39.87 30.03
N ALA A 1139 8.13 39.30 29.03
CA ALA A 1139 8.84 40.05 28.00
C ALA A 1139 7.87 40.90 27.15
N SER A 1140 6.78 40.30 26.67
CA SER A 1140 5.76 40.98 25.87
C SER A 1140 4.97 42.04 26.65
N LEU A 1141 4.83 41.90 27.98
CA LEU A 1141 4.28 42.97 28.82
C LEU A 1141 5.30 44.09 29.10
N LYS A 1142 6.58 43.76 29.22
CA LYS A 1142 7.66 44.73 29.44
C LYS A 1142 7.88 45.63 28.22
N SER A 1143 7.75 45.11 26.99
CA SER A 1143 7.86 45.91 25.77
C SER A 1143 6.69 46.88 25.56
N LEU A 1144 5.51 46.61 26.14
CA LEU A 1144 4.32 47.46 26.01
C LEU A 1144 4.31 48.71 26.90
N GLN A 1145 5.30 48.90 27.79
CA GLN A 1145 5.46 50.06 28.68
C GLN A 1145 4.15 50.51 29.37
N LEU A 1146 3.38 49.55 29.90
CA LEU A 1146 2.01 49.79 30.35
C LEU A 1146 1.92 50.89 31.43
N THR A 1147 1.17 51.95 31.13
CA THR A 1147 0.77 52.98 32.10
C THR A 1147 -0.65 52.70 32.61
N LYS A 1148 -1.04 53.37 33.70
CA LYS A 1148 -2.42 53.30 34.20
C LYS A 1148 -3.43 53.74 33.12
N GLU A 1149 -3.07 54.74 32.33
CA GLU A 1149 -3.85 55.28 31.21
C GLU A 1149 -3.96 54.29 30.05
N SER A 1150 -2.87 53.60 29.66
CA SER A 1150 -2.94 52.60 28.58
C SER A 1150 -3.80 51.39 28.97
N VAL A 1151 -3.76 50.99 30.25
CA VAL A 1151 -4.62 49.92 30.78
C VAL A 1151 -6.09 50.36 30.82
N LEU A 1152 -6.37 51.60 31.28
CA LEU A 1152 -7.72 52.18 31.24
C LEU A 1152 -8.26 52.29 29.80
N ALA A 1153 -7.42 52.67 28.82
CA ALA A 1153 -7.80 52.70 27.41
C ALA A 1153 -8.15 51.31 26.86
N LYS A 1154 -7.40 50.26 27.23
CA LYS A 1154 -7.74 48.87 26.86
C LYS A 1154 -9.00 48.36 27.59
N ILE A 1155 -9.23 48.76 28.84
CA ILE A 1155 -10.49 48.48 29.57
C ILE A 1155 -11.68 49.13 28.87
N LYS A 1156 -11.55 50.39 28.41
CA LYS A 1156 -12.58 51.08 27.62
C LYS A 1156 -12.86 50.36 26.30
N ALA A 1157 -11.82 50.06 25.51
CA ALA A 1157 -11.97 49.34 24.24
C ALA A 1157 -12.58 47.94 24.40
N LEU A 1158 -12.26 47.23 25.50
CA LEU A 1158 -12.89 45.94 25.83
C LEU A 1158 -14.37 46.11 26.17
N ALA A 1159 -14.75 47.14 26.93
CA ALA A 1159 -16.15 47.45 27.24
C ALA A 1159 -16.95 47.84 25.98
N GLU A 1160 -16.35 48.61 25.07
CA GLU A 1160 -16.95 48.96 23.77
C GLU A 1160 -17.12 47.72 22.87
N SER A 1161 -16.14 46.82 22.84
CA SER A 1161 -16.24 45.53 22.12
C SER A 1161 -17.31 44.60 22.71
N ILE A 1162 -17.48 44.60 24.03
CA ILE A 1162 -18.57 43.90 24.71
C ILE A 1162 -19.92 44.47 24.28
N ALA A 1163 -20.11 45.80 24.38
CA ALA A 1163 -21.36 46.45 23.99
C ALA A 1163 -21.71 46.24 22.50
N ALA A 1164 -20.71 46.19 21.61
CA ALA A 1164 -20.91 45.83 20.21
C ALA A 1164 -21.41 44.39 20.04
N LYS A 1165 -20.81 43.42 20.75
CA LYS A 1165 -21.23 42.01 20.70
C LYS A 1165 -22.55 41.72 21.40
N GLU A 1166 -22.94 42.53 22.37
CA GLU A 1166 -24.27 42.46 22.98
C GLU A 1166 -25.36 42.94 22.00
N ARG A 1167 -25.07 43.97 21.20
CA ARG A 1167 -25.98 44.43 20.14
C ARG A 1167 -26.19 43.38 19.03
N THR A 1168 -25.22 42.51 18.77
CA THR A 1168 -25.38 41.42 17.78
C THR A 1168 -26.14 40.20 18.30
N ILE A 1169 -26.31 40.04 19.62
CA ILE A 1169 -27.10 38.91 20.17
C ILE A 1169 -28.60 39.12 19.90
N ALA A 1170 -29.13 40.34 20.04
CA ALA A 1170 -30.57 40.59 19.88
C ALA A 1170 -31.11 40.27 18.46
N PRO A 1171 -30.41 40.63 17.34
CA PRO A 1171 -30.78 40.18 16.00
C PRO A 1171 -30.78 38.65 15.83
N VAL A 1172 -29.75 37.94 16.31
CA VAL A 1172 -29.68 36.47 16.20
C VAL A 1172 -30.80 35.78 17.00
N VAL A 1173 -31.16 36.32 18.16
CA VAL A 1173 -32.30 35.86 18.96
C VAL A 1173 -33.63 36.18 18.26
N ALA A 1174 -33.75 37.33 17.59
CA ALA A 1174 -34.96 37.70 16.86
C ALA A 1174 -35.16 36.83 15.61
N GLU A 1175 -34.12 36.61 14.80
CA GLU A 1175 -34.18 35.71 13.64
C GLU A 1175 -34.48 34.28 14.09
N ARG A 1176 -33.83 33.79 15.16
CA ARG A 1176 -34.17 32.46 15.71
C ARG A 1176 -35.65 32.36 16.09
N ARG A 1177 -36.19 33.39 16.74
CA ARG A 1177 -37.62 33.42 17.10
C ARG A 1177 -38.51 33.45 15.87
N GLU A 1178 -38.20 34.22 14.84
CA GLU A 1178 -38.94 34.20 13.56
C GLU A 1178 -39.00 32.78 12.96
N ARG A 1179 -37.89 32.02 13.01
CA ARG A 1179 -37.87 30.61 12.58
C ARG A 1179 -38.62 29.67 13.54
N GLU A 1180 -38.55 29.88 14.85
CA GLU A 1180 -39.29 29.10 15.85
C GLU A 1180 -40.81 29.37 15.79
N ASP A 1181 -41.23 30.62 15.59
CA ASP A 1181 -42.62 31.04 15.40
C ASP A 1181 -43.19 30.47 14.09
N PHE A 1182 -42.41 30.42 13.00
CA PHE A 1182 -42.81 29.70 11.78
C PHE A 1182 -43.03 28.19 12.04
N LEU A 1183 -42.17 27.56 12.85
CA LEU A 1183 -42.32 26.14 13.24
C LEU A 1183 -43.52 25.88 14.15
N LEU A 1184 -43.97 26.89 14.91
CA LEU A 1184 -45.17 26.86 15.75
C LEU A 1184 -46.44 27.11 14.94
N CYS A 1185 -46.47 28.10 14.05
CA CYS A 1185 -47.61 28.33 13.16
C CYS A 1185 -47.86 27.12 12.23
N THR A 1186 -46.79 26.51 11.70
CA THR A 1186 -46.88 25.25 10.92
C THR A 1186 -47.07 24.00 11.78
N ALA A 1187 -47.01 24.11 13.12
CA ALA A 1187 -47.51 23.08 14.03
C ALA A 1187 -49.03 23.22 14.18
N ALA A 1188 -49.49 24.40 14.60
CA ALA A 1188 -50.89 24.70 14.86
C ALA A 1188 -51.79 24.45 13.64
N HIS A 1189 -51.33 24.81 12.43
CA HIS A 1189 -52.10 24.56 11.20
C HIS A 1189 -52.25 23.06 10.88
N ALA A 1190 -51.27 22.23 11.26
CA ALA A 1190 -51.33 20.76 11.13
C ALA A 1190 -52.00 20.07 12.34
N GLU A 1191 -52.48 20.86 13.29
CA GLU A 1191 -53.33 20.43 14.41
C GLU A 1191 -54.79 20.88 14.15
N SER A 1192 -55.02 22.08 13.60
CA SER A 1192 -56.36 22.52 13.14
C SER A 1192 -56.86 21.72 11.94
N GLU A 1193 -55.99 21.33 10.99
CA GLU A 1193 -56.34 20.38 9.92
C GLU A 1193 -56.79 18.99 10.44
N LYS A 1194 -56.65 18.71 11.74
CA LYS A 1194 -57.24 17.52 12.38
C LYS A 1194 -58.53 17.85 13.11
N GLU A 1195 -58.60 18.98 13.81
CA GLU A 1195 -59.84 19.40 14.47
C GLU A 1195 -60.97 19.71 13.46
N ASP A 1196 -60.64 20.21 12.26
CA ASP A 1196 -61.60 20.38 11.16
C ASP A 1196 -62.01 19.02 10.53
N ASP A 1197 -61.05 18.09 10.32
CA ASP A 1197 -61.32 16.72 9.85
C ASP A 1197 -62.18 15.91 10.85
N ASP A 1198 -61.97 16.11 12.17
CA ASP A 1198 -62.76 15.50 13.25
C ASP A 1198 -64.20 16.07 13.32
N VAL A 1199 -64.45 17.28 12.78
CA VAL A 1199 -65.79 17.90 12.73
C VAL A 1199 -66.57 17.49 11.48
N GLU A 1200 -65.92 17.28 10.33
CA GLU A 1200 -66.56 16.66 9.16
C GLU A 1200 -66.89 15.16 9.35
N GLU A 1201 -66.44 14.51 10.44
CA GLU A 1201 -66.92 13.16 10.85
C GLU A 1201 -68.17 13.16 11.79
N GLU A 1202 -68.69 14.32 12.26
CA GLU A 1202 -69.91 14.39 13.09
C GLU A 1202 -71.19 14.95 12.41
N GLU A 1203 -71.15 15.41 11.14
CA GLU A 1203 -72.36 15.78 10.32
C GLU A 1203 -72.84 14.67 9.35
#